data_AF-A0A914N078-F1
#
_entry.id   AF-A0A914N078-F1
#
_cell.length_a   1.000
_cell.length_b   1.000
_cell.length_c   1.000
_cell.angle_alpha   90.00
_cell.angle_beta   90.00
_cell.angle_gamma   90.00
#
_symmetry.space_group_name_H-M   'P 1'
#
loop_
_entity.id
_entity.type
_entity.pdbx_description
1 polymer ?
#
loop_
_entity_poly.entity_id
_entity_poly.type
_entity_poly.pdbx_seq_one_letter_code
_entity_poly.pdbx_strand_id
1 'polypeptide(L)'
;MPNKFKYFLLNLINLFLIQINLIKCQNQTDQLNNQTNSSTNSPNILPLQLKIGLLFANSTQALRLLFGFAQSAPAINLAIKRARNESLIDNINFTFTWLNCNCDTSLAAGYTNKLFLDENVDAIIGPPCVTAALVAGYDASFYNFPMFLWGATVAADLFDQNVYPTVTNINSNTKMLAIAVQSVIWEFQWKEISLIYIQDDARRACGYFQKDFEDIINPSSNITIVFKMEIYPKMESIKDAIKELKNRSRIILTCFDNNYDRRNFLLAATDMGLVENNDYILIIPLLRNQGMLQMVSIGRNGSKYDGFWKDTNSTNDGRDADALKAARRSIIIDLENRSNAQIDSFMGKMYAEFGQSPFNCSDSCMGGPEDQNPSSFSRSLHDATYAYLRALNNTMEKFGYITKEMARNGTLITNMSRGEFQGETGNVIFDQQGNRQPIFYVTMLDASDQPQVVAEINFVSNNTNLKKRYTDESTIWVNSNGKRPLYKPICGYTGTDCPPDMTTYIIIAIGLVVLIVLSFTFGIGYAIREKKKEKRRLTKECIIPFIELRNLKEIKNNDGSNIEINKSLRSIQSISNLSTNTKLTANIESKKLETENYSHFLYNREVVFGIKYQVRVRIFNEDLTQLRKIKQLDHDNLNKFCGVCTDAPILYGIWKYCQRGSLKDLIAKEQYVGDSFVMFTLMRDIASGLIALHGSFAGAHGMLSSENCLINDRWQVKISDFGLNMIRESQPMSKRKLLWTAPELLRENNRKGTKEGDVYSFAIICCELVNRETVWNGVEREDDVDGLF
;
A
#
# COMPACT_ATOMS: atom_id res chain seq x y z
N MET A 1 -35.65 4.36 26.09
CA MET A 1 -36.09 4.74 24.73
C MET A 1 -37.01 5.97 24.76
N PRO A 2 -36.51 7.22 24.78
CA PRO A 2 -37.36 8.38 24.50
C PRO A 2 -36.80 9.43 23.48
N ASN A 3 -35.61 9.24 22.92
CA ASN A 3 -34.97 10.28 22.08
C ASN A 3 -35.22 10.18 20.56
N LYS A 4 -35.76 9.07 20.05
CA LYS A 4 -36.08 8.93 18.61
C LYS A 4 -37.43 9.56 18.21
N PHE A 5 -38.37 9.73 19.15
CA PHE A 5 -39.69 10.32 18.86
C PHE A 5 -39.64 11.86 18.75
N LYS A 6 -38.73 12.50 19.50
CA LYS A 6 -38.54 13.97 19.49
C LYS A 6 -37.93 14.49 18.18
N TYR A 7 -37.05 13.70 17.55
CA TYR A 7 -36.45 14.03 16.25
C TYR A 7 -37.43 13.84 15.07
N PHE A 8 -38.38 12.91 15.18
CA PHE A 8 -39.40 12.70 14.15
C PHE A 8 -40.45 13.83 14.15
N LEU A 9 -40.85 14.32 15.34
CA LEU A 9 -41.80 15.43 15.46
C LEU A 9 -41.23 16.78 15.00
N LEU A 10 -39.93 17.06 15.22
CA LEU A 10 -39.30 18.31 14.78
C LEU A 10 -39.20 18.40 13.24
N ASN A 11 -38.94 17.28 12.57
CA ASN A 11 -38.84 17.24 11.10
C ASN A 11 -40.21 17.36 10.41
N LEU A 12 -41.29 16.90 11.04
CA LEU A 12 -42.66 17.05 10.54
C LEU A 12 -43.16 18.51 10.63
N ILE A 13 -42.77 19.24 11.68
CA ILE A 13 -43.13 20.66 11.86
C ILE A 13 -42.39 21.56 10.85
N ASN A 14 -41.13 21.25 10.53
CA ASN A 14 -40.37 21.98 9.52
C ASN A 14 -40.88 21.73 8.08
N LEU A 15 -41.40 20.53 7.77
CA LEU A 15 -42.04 20.28 6.48
C LEU A 15 -43.37 21.06 6.32
N PHE A 16 -44.13 21.24 7.40
CA PHE A 16 -45.39 21.98 7.37
C PHE A 16 -45.21 23.50 7.21
N LEU A 17 -44.12 24.06 7.77
CA LEU A 17 -43.79 25.49 7.64
C LEU A 17 -43.29 25.88 6.24
N ILE A 18 -42.66 24.95 5.50
CA ILE A 18 -42.22 25.17 4.12
C ILE A 18 -43.41 25.18 3.15
N GLN A 19 -44.45 24.38 3.41
CA GLN A 19 -45.66 24.36 2.58
C GLN A 19 -46.55 25.61 2.75
N ILE A 20 -46.57 26.23 3.94
CA ILE A 20 -47.36 27.46 4.19
C ILE A 20 -46.73 28.70 3.53
N ASN A 21 -45.40 28.75 3.39
CA ASN A 21 -44.71 29.86 2.71
C ASN A 21 -44.77 29.78 1.18
N LEU A 22 -44.91 28.59 0.59
CA LEU A 22 -45.11 28.42 -0.86
C LEU A 22 -46.51 28.86 -1.33
N ILE A 23 -47.53 28.79 -0.46
CA ILE A 23 -48.90 29.20 -0.79
C ILE A 23 -49.07 30.74 -0.77
N LYS A 24 -48.18 31.49 -0.09
CA LYS A 24 -48.22 32.96 -0.04
C LYS A 24 -47.56 33.67 -1.22
N CYS A 25 -46.76 32.97 -2.04
CA CYS A 25 -46.13 33.56 -3.24
C CYS A 25 -46.91 33.33 -4.55
N GLN A 26 -47.98 32.53 -4.54
CA GLN A 26 -48.83 32.32 -5.73
C GLN A 26 -50.01 33.29 -5.85
N ASN A 27 -50.37 34.01 -4.78
CA ASN A 27 -51.51 34.94 -4.77
C ASN A 27 -51.15 36.42 -5.06
N GLN A 28 -49.90 36.73 -5.44
CA GLN A 28 -49.48 38.08 -5.85
C GLN A 28 -49.17 38.21 -7.35
N THR A 29 -49.18 37.11 -8.09
CA THR A 29 -48.89 37.08 -9.54
C THR A 29 -50.14 37.22 -10.42
N ASP A 30 -51.34 37.06 -9.84
CA ASP A 30 -52.61 37.10 -10.59
C ASP A 30 -53.33 38.47 -10.59
N GLN A 31 -52.77 39.49 -9.94
CA GLN A 31 -53.34 40.85 -9.93
C GLN A 31 -52.57 41.91 -10.75
N LEU A 32 -51.44 41.54 -11.39
CA LEU A 32 -50.68 42.47 -12.25
C LEU A 32 -50.84 42.23 -13.76
N ASN A 33 -51.59 41.20 -14.19
CA ASN A 33 -51.72 40.83 -15.61
C ASN A 33 -52.97 41.37 -16.33
N ASN A 34 -53.71 42.31 -15.72
CA ASN A 34 -54.98 42.82 -16.29
C ASN A 34 -55.00 44.32 -16.63
N GLN A 35 -53.84 44.96 -16.84
CA GLN A 35 -53.78 46.28 -17.47
C GLN A 35 -52.53 46.42 -18.33
N THR A 36 -52.63 46.05 -19.61
CA THR A 36 -52.10 46.78 -20.78
C THR A 36 -52.21 45.90 -22.02
N ASN A 37 -53.35 45.96 -22.70
CA ASN A 37 -53.50 45.51 -24.09
C ASN A 37 -54.29 46.59 -24.85
N SER A 38 -53.62 47.68 -25.21
CA SER A 38 -54.00 48.56 -26.32
C SER A 38 -53.00 49.71 -26.48
N SER A 39 -52.08 49.58 -27.44
CA SER A 39 -51.81 50.61 -28.45
C SER A 39 -50.47 50.30 -29.15
N THR A 40 -50.58 49.82 -30.38
CA THR A 40 -49.55 49.89 -31.39
C THR A 40 -49.20 51.35 -31.66
N ASN A 41 -48.00 51.76 -31.23
CA ASN A 41 -47.19 52.83 -31.79
C ASN A 41 -45.79 52.61 -31.23
N SER A 42 -44.85 52.15 -32.05
CA SER A 42 -43.43 52.07 -31.68
C SER A 42 -42.94 53.48 -31.38
N PRO A 43 -42.67 53.84 -30.10
CA PRO A 43 -42.06 55.11 -29.79
C PRO A 43 -40.64 55.07 -30.37
N ASN A 44 -40.14 56.19 -30.90
CA ASN A 44 -38.71 56.38 -31.09
C ASN A 44 -38.04 56.28 -29.71
N ILE A 45 -37.59 55.08 -29.34
CA ILE A 45 -36.86 54.84 -28.10
C ILE A 45 -35.49 55.49 -28.30
N LEU A 46 -35.28 56.64 -27.64
CA LEU A 46 -33.97 57.28 -27.56
C LEU A 46 -32.96 56.26 -27.01
N PRO A 47 -31.74 56.18 -27.58
CA PRO A 47 -30.73 55.26 -27.12
C PRO A 47 -30.37 55.55 -25.66
N LEU A 48 -30.20 54.49 -24.85
CA LEU A 48 -29.83 54.60 -23.45
C LEU A 48 -28.44 55.23 -23.34
N GLN A 49 -28.32 56.33 -22.59
CA GLN A 49 -27.05 57.01 -22.37
C GLN A 49 -26.43 56.57 -21.03
N LEU A 50 -25.24 55.97 -21.08
CA LEU A 50 -24.46 55.58 -19.91
C LEU A 50 -23.17 56.41 -19.79
N LYS A 51 -22.81 56.82 -18.56
CA LYS A 51 -21.56 57.52 -18.26
C LYS A 51 -20.61 56.57 -17.56
N ILE A 52 -19.41 56.34 -18.08
CA ILE A 52 -18.43 55.40 -17.54
C ILE A 52 -17.27 56.16 -16.90
N GLY A 53 -16.98 55.83 -15.65
CA GLY A 53 -15.81 56.34 -14.93
C GLY A 53 -14.59 55.47 -15.21
N LEU A 54 -13.44 56.08 -15.47
CA LEU A 54 -12.20 55.36 -15.75
C LEU A 54 -11.10 55.78 -14.76
N LEU A 55 -10.31 54.82 -14.30
CA LEU A 55 -9.18 55.07 -13.42
C LEU A 55 -7.88 54.59 -14.09
N PHE A 56 -6.87 55.47 -14.12
CA PHE A 56 -5.56 55.24 -14.74
C PHE A 56 -4.39 55.67 -13.82
N ALA A 57 -3.16 55.45 -14.27
CA ALA A 57 -1.95 55.91 -13.58
C ALA A 57 -0.93 56.50 -14.57
N ASN A 58 -0.55 57.76 -14.36
CA ASN A 58 0.27 58.56 -15.26
C ASN A 58 1.51 59.22 -14.61
N SER A 59 1.71 59.08 -13.29
CA SER A 59 2.68 59.90 -12.53
C SER A 59 4.16 59.65 -12.87
N THR A 60 4.53 58.45 -13.34
CA THR A 60 5.90 58.10 -13.72
C THR A 60 5.94 57.49 -15.12
N GLN A 61 7.12 57.47 -15.76
CA GLN A 61 7.28 56.80 -17.05
C GLN A 61 6.93 55.30 -16.98
N ALA A 62 7.36 54.61 -15.92
CA ALA A 62 7.03 53.20 -15.70
C ALA A 62 5.51 52.98 -15.60
N LEU A 63 4.79 53.83 -14.86
CA LEU A 63 3.34 53.74 -14.76
C LEU A 63 2.64 54.09 -16.06
N ARG A 64 3.14 55.06 -16.85
CA ARG A 64 2.59 55.37 -18.18
C ARG A 64 2.71 54.20 -19.15
N LEU A 65 3.84 53.50 -19.16
CA LEU A 65 4.05 52.31 -20.01
C LEU A 65 3.16 51.13 -19.63
N LEU A 66 2.77 51.01 -18.35
CA LEU A 66 1.92 49.94 -17.87
C LEU A 66 0.42 50.30 -17.93
N PHE A 67 0.05 51.49 -17.50
CA PHE A 67 -1.30 51.89 -17.12
C PHE A 67 -1.70 53.30 -17.59
N GLY A 68 -0.90 53.90 -18.47
CA GLY A 68 -1.10 55.28 -18.89
C GLY A 68 -2.41 55.47 -19.65
N PHE A 69 -3.11 56.58 -19.38
CA PHE A 69 -4.38 56.89 -20.04
C PHE A 69 -4.27 56.80 -21.56
N ALA A 70 -3.35 57.55 -22.17
CA ALA A 70 -3.22 57.53 -23.64
C ALA A 70 -2.81 56.16 -24.16
N GLN A 71 -1.88 55.48 -23.50
CA GLN A 71 -1.32 54.19 -23.91
C GLN A 71 -2.35 53.06 -23.82
N SER A 72 -3.38 53.21 -22.99
CA SER A 72 -4.38 52.17 -22.70
C SER A 72 -5.77 52.50 -23.23
N ALA A 73 -6.26 53.74 -23.13
CA ALA A 73 -7.63 54.13 -23.45
C ALA A 73 -8.13 53.76 -24.87
N PRO A 74 -7.30 53.74 -25.93
CA PRO A 74 -7.75 53.28 -27.25
C PRO A 74 -8.33 51.85 -27.25
N ALA A 75 -7.91 51.01 -26.29
CA ALA A 75 -8.44 49.66 -26.11
C ALA A 75 -9.94 49.63 -25.80
N ILE A 76 -10.44 50.66 -25.10
CA ILE A 76 -11.87 50.83 -24.80
C ILE A 76 -12.64 51.06 -26.11
N ASN A 77 -12.11 51.90 -27.01
CA ASN A 77 -12.76 52.17 -28.29
C ASN A 77 -12.80 50.92 -29.18
N LEU A 78 -11.72 50.15 -29.20
CA LEU A 78 -11.68 48.87 -29.91
C LEU A 78 -12.73 47.88 -29.38
N ALA A 79 -12.89 47.79 -28.06
CA ALA A 79 -13.90 46.94 -27.45
C ALA A 79 -15.33 47.39 -27.82
N ILE A 80 -15.60 48.71 -27.85
CA ILE A 80 -16.90 49.26 -28.26
C ILE A 80 -17.18 48.99 -29.74
N LYS A 81 -16.20 49.23 -30.63
CA LYS A 81 -16.33 48.95 -32.07
C LYS A 81 -16.61 47.47 -32.30
N ARG A 82 -15.92 46.58 -31.59
CA ARG A 82 -16.19 45.14 -31.62
C ARG A 82 -17.62 44.83 -31.15
N ALA A 83 -18.03 45.34 -30.00
CA ALA A 83 -19.36 45.08 -29.45
C ALA A 83 -20.49 45.59 -30.34
N ARG A 84 -20.28 46.72 -31.05
CA ARG A 84 -21.21 47.23 -32.09
C ARG A 84 -21.27 46.32 -33.31
N ASN A 85 -20.12 45.83 -33.78
CA ASN A 85 -20.08 44.88 -34.90
C ASN A 85 -20.75 43.53 -34.55
N GLU A 86 -20.71 43.14 -33.28
CA GLU A 86 -21.41 41.96 -32.74
C GLU A 86 -22.86 42.27 -32.29
N SER A 87 -23.39 43.46 -32.58
CA SER A 87 -24.75 43.90 -32.23
C SER A 87 -25.13 43.80 -30.74
N LEU A 88 -24.15 43.93 -29.84
CA LEU A 88 -24.35 43.78 -28.39
C LEU A 88 -24.91 45.06 -27.71
N ILE A 89 -24.70 46.22 -28.31
CA ILE A 89 -24.93 47.53 -27.68
C ILE A 89 -25.60 48.53 -28.62
N ASP A 90 -26.39 48.05 -29.60
CA ASP A 90 -26.97 48.86 -30.68
C ASP A 90 -27.79 50.06 -30.17
N ASN A 91 -28.47 49.91 -29.03
CA ASN A 91 -29.31 50.95 -28.43
C ASN A 91 -28.67 51.65 -27.21
N ILE A 92 -27.34 51.55 -27.01
CA ILE A 92 -26.65 52.10 -25.82
C ILE A 92 -25.48 53.00 -26.22
N ASN A 93 -25.53 54.28 -25.87
CA ASN A 93 -24.45 55.24 -26.08
C ASN A 93 -23.65 55.49 -24.81
N PHE A 94 -22.36 55.74 -24.96
CA PHE A 94 -21.42 55.90 -23.85
C PHE A 94 -20.79 57.30 -23.83
N THR A 95 -20.61 57.82 -22.62
CA THR A 95 -19.76 59.00 -22.33
C THR A 95 -18.74 58.61 -21.28
N PHE A 96 -17.58 59.24 -21.27
CA PHE A 96 -16.47 58.85 -20.40
C PHE A 96 -16.00 60.03 -19.56
N THR A 97 -15.63 59.75 -18.32
CA THR A 97 -14.84 60.64 -17.47
C THR A 97 -13.72 59.83 -16.85
N TRP A 98 -12.53 60.40 -16.68
CA TRP A 98 -11.38 59.65 -16.18
C TRP A 98 -10.57 60.44 -15.16
N LEU A 99 -9.98 59.73 -14.21
CA LEU A 99 -9.11 60.28 -13.18
C LEU A 99 -7.83 59.44 -13.08
N ASN A 100 -6.73 60.11 -12.73
CA ASN A 100 -5.43 59.47 -12.56
C ASN A 100 -5.16 59.22 -11.08
N CYS A 101 -5.48 58.01 -10.60
CA CYS A 101 -5.21 57.60 -9.22
C CYS A 101 -3.73 57.31 -8.95
N ASN A 102 -2.91 57.12 -9.99
CA ASN A 102 -1.45 56.96 -9.89
C ASN A 102 -0.99 55.82 -8.96
N CYS A 103 -1.81 54.76 -8.85
CA CYS A 103 -1.61 53.65 -7.90
C CYS A 103 -1.57 54.06 -6.41
N ASP A 104 -1.95 55.29 -6.07
CA ASP A 104 -2.05 55.75 -4.70
C ASP A 104 -3.39 55.30 -4.09
N THR A 105 -3.34 54.71 -2.90
CA THR A 105 -4.52 54.15 -2.24
C THR A 105 -5.51 55.21 -1.79
N SER A 106 -5.04 56.38 -1.35
CA SER A 106 -5.88 57.48 -0.88
C SER A 106 -6.60 58.13 -2.05
N LEU A 107 -5.87 58.37 -3.15
CA LEU A 107 -6.46 58.89 -4.39
C LEU A 107 -7.42 57.89 -5.02
N ALA A 108 -7.12 56.59 -4.99
CA ALA A 108 -8.01 55.57 -5.53
C ALA A 108 -9.37 55.56 -4.80
N ALA A 109 -9.37 55.57 -3.46
CA ALA A 109 -10.61 55.65 -2.68
C ALA A 109 -11.37 56.95 -2.95
N GLY A 110 -10.68 58.09 -2.86
CA GLY A 110 -11.29 59.41 -3.06
C GLY A 110 -11.85 59.59 -4.46
N TYR A 111 -11.13 59.14 -5.49
CA TYR A 111 -11.57 59.25 -6.88
C TYR A 111 -12.66 58.24 -7.25
N THR A 112 -12.69 57.06 -6.64
CA THR A 112 -13.82 56.12 -6.80
C THR A 112 -15.10 56.75 -6.26
N ASN A 113 -15.04 57.31 -5.06
CA ASN A 113 -16.15 58.07 -4.46
C ASN A 113 -16.55 59.28 -5.30
N LYS A 114 -15.59 60.08 -5.79
CA LYS A 114 -15.85 61.23 -6.67
C LYS A 114 -16.55 60.82 -7.97
N LEU A 115 -16.10 59.73 -8.61
CA LEU A 115 -16.72 59.22 -9.83
C LEU A 115 -18.18 58.82 -9.59
N PHE A 116 -18.44 58.15 -8.47
CA PHE A 116 -19.77 57.69 -8.11
C PHE A 116 -20.71 58.84 -7.67
N LEU A 117 -20.28 59.66 -6.72
CA LEU A 117 -21.10 60.69 -6.06
C LEU A 117 -21.20 61.98 -6.87
N ASP A 118 -20.07 62.51 -7.33
CA ASP A 118 -20.01 63.85 -7.93
C ASP A 118 -20.24 63.77 -9.45
N GLU A 119 -19.58 62.81 -10.10
CA GLU A 119 -19.67 62.63 -11.56
C GLU A 119 -20.86 61.79 -11.99
N ASN A 120 -21.53 61.13 -11.04
CA ASN A 120 -22.72 60.30 -11.26
C ASN A 120 -22.57 59.27 -12.38
N VAL A 121 -21.41 58.59 -12.43
CA VAL A 121 -21.14 57.53 -13.42
C VAL A 121 -21.98 56.28 -13.14
N ASP A 122 -22.14 55.44 -14.16
CA ASP A 122 -22.98 54.24 -14.15
C ASP A 122 -22.21 52.93 -13.98
N ALA A 123 -20.92 52.95 -14.33
CA ALA A 123 -19.97 51.89 -13.99
C ALA A 123 -18.55 52.48 -13.92
N ILE A 124 -17.64 51.77 -13.25
CA ILE A 124 -16.22 52.11 -13.21
C ILE A 124 -15.38 51.01 -13.88
N ILE A 125 -14.43 51.40 -14.72
CA ILE A 125 -13.39 50.51 -15.25
C ILE A 125 -12.04 50.94 -14.66
N GLY A 126 -11.40 50.04 -13.91
CA GLY A 126 -10.21 50.29 -13.10
C GLY A 126 -10.51 50.38 -11.61
N PRO A 127 -9.50 50.69 -10.77
CA PRO A 127 -8.14 51.09 -11.13
C PRO A 127 -7.24 49.92 -11.58
N PRO A 128 -6.09 50.21 -12.22
CA PRO A 128 -5.23 49.19 -12.81
C PRO A 128 -4.21 48.56 -11.86
N CYS A 129 -3.98 49.16 -10.69
CA CYS A 129 -2.93 48.74 -9.76
C CYS A 129 -3.53 47.94 -8.61
N VAL A 130 -2.82 46.92 -8.13
CA VAL A 130 -3.34 45.97 -7.13
C VAL A 130 -3.81 46.62 -5.84
N THR A 131 -3.02 47.52 -5.25
CA THR A 131 -3.36 48.20 -3.97
C THR A 131 -4.53 49.18 -4.14
N ALA A 132 -4.54 49.92 -5.24
CA ALA A 132 -5.63 50.82 -5.58
C ALA A 132 -6.95 50.05 -5.80
N ALA A 133 -6.88 48.89 -6.44
CA ALA A 133 -8.06 48.06 -6.74
C ALA A 133 -8.65 47.43 -5.48
N LEU A 134 -7.83 47.02 -4.51
CA LEU A 134 -8.31 46.53 -3.21
C LEU A 134 -9.16 47.59 -2.50
N VAL A 135 -8.68 48.84 -2.46
CA VAL A 135 -9.38 49.94 -1.81
C VAL A 135 -10.64 50.34 -2.58
N ALA A 136 -10.53 50.56 -3.89
CA ALA A 136 -11.67 50.92 -4.73
C ALA A 136 -12.76 49.84 -4.77
N GLY A 137 -12.37 48.57 -4.65
CA GLY A 137 -13.30 47.44 -4.60
C GLY A 137 -14.22 47.48 -3.37
N TYR A 138 -13.73 47.97 -2.22
CA TYR A 138 -14.58 48.15 -1.03
C TYR A 138 -15.65 49.22 -1.27
N ASP A 139 -15.29 50.34 -1.88
CA ASP A 139 -16.25 51.40 -2.23
C ASP A 139 -17.31 50.86 -3.20
N ALA A 140 -16.90 50.17 -4.26
CA ALA A 140 -17.81 49.57 -5.23
C ALA A 140 -18.80 48.59 -4.57
N SER A 141 -18.30 47.75 -3.66
CA SER A 141 -19.11 46.76 -2.94
C SER A 141 -20.08 47.42 -1.98
N PHE A 142 -19.65 48.47 -1.27
CA PHE A 142 -20.48 49.23 -0.35
C PHE A 142 -21.68 49.89 -1.07
N TYR A 143 -21.46 50.47 -2.25
CA TYR A 143 -22.51 51.11 -3.03
C TYR A 143 -23.32 50.15 -3.92
N ASN A 144 -23.02 48.84 -3.90
CA ASN A 144 -23.52 47.86 -4.86
C ASN A 144 -23.38 48.35 -6.32
N PHE A 145 -22.16 48.74 -6.70
CA PHE A 145 -21.87 49.43 -7.94
C PHE A 145 -20.90 48.62 -8.83
N PRO A 146 -21.13 48.52 -10.16
CA PRO A 146 -20.33 47.65 -11.02
C PRO A 146 -18.94 48.23 -11.26
N MET A 147 -17.94 47.41 -10.97
CA MET A 147 -16.54 47.74 -11.19
C MET A 147 -15.84 46.63 -11.97
N PHE A 148 -15.20 46.99 -13.09
CA PHE A 148 -14.44 46.06 -13.92
C PHE A 148 -12.95 46.38 -13.83
N LEU A 149 -12.18 45.47 -13.26
CA LEU A 149 -10.75 45.67 -13.06
C LEU A 149 -9.94 45.24 -14.29
N TRP A 150 -8.83 45.96 -14.51
CA TRP A 150 -7.85 45.69 -15.55
C TRP A 150 -6.44 45.90 -14.98
N GLY A 151 -5.38 45.67 -15.75
CA GLY A 151 -4.01 45.97 -15.29
C GLY A 151 -3.39 44.86 -14.43
N ALA A 152 -2.62 45.24 -13.40
CA ALA A 152 -1.90 44.32 -12.51
C ALA A 152 -2.71 43.94 -11.27
N THR A 153 -4.03 43.75 -11.39
CA THR A 153 -4.94 43.41 -10.29
C THR A 153 -4.86 41.92 -9.93
N VAL A 154 -3.70 41.48 -9.46
CA VAL A 154 -3.34 40.05 -9.31
C VAL A 154 -3.57 39.49 -7.90
N ALA A 155 -3.93 40.32 -6.92
CA ALA A 155 -4.18 39.87 -5.55
C ALA A 155 -5.35 38.87 -5.50
N ALA A 156 -5.16 37.76 -4.78
CA ALA A 156 -6.20 36.75 -4.61
C ALA A 156 -7.43 37.27 -3.86
N ASP A 157 -7.26 38.26 -2.98
CA ASP A 157 -8.36 38.87 -2.21
C ASP A 157 -9.44 39.46 -3.13
N LEU A 158 -9.06 40.02 -4.29
CA LEU A 158 -9.98 40.61 -5.28
C LEU A 158 -10.93 39.59 -5.93
N PHE A 159 -10.75 38.30 -5.65
CA PHE A 159 -11.56 37.20 -6.17
C PHE A 159 -12.47 36.59 -5.09
N ASP A 160 -12.43 37.12 -3.86
CA ASP A 160 -13.38 36.77 -2.82
C ASP A 160 -14.70 37.52 -3.04
N GLN A 161 -15.67 36.83 -3.63
CA GLN A 161 -16.99 37.37 -3.93
C GLN A 161 -17.84 37.68 -2.68
N ASN A 162 -17.42 37.22 -1.49
CA ASN A 162 -18.07 37.65 -0.25
C ASN A 162 -17.63 39.07 0.16
N VAL A 163 -16.41 39.46 -0.22
CA VAL A 163 -15.84 40.78 0.07
C VAL A 163 -16.11 41.75 -1.08
N TYR A 164 -15.99 41.27 -2.33
CA TYR A 164 -16.08 42.07 -3.54
C TYR A 164 -17.19 41.60 -4.52
N PRO A 165 -18.47 41.52 -4.10
CA PRO A 165 -19.57 40.94 -4.88
C PRO A 165 -19.93 41.70 -6.17
N THR A 166 -19.46 42.93 -6.33
CA THR A 166 -19.74 43.79 -7.50
C THR A 166 -18.52 44.08 -8.36
N VAL A 167 -17.40 43.41 -8.07
CA VAL A 167 -16.14 43.58 -8.77
C VAL A 167 -15.92 42.40 -9.69
N THR A 168 -15.81 42.69 -10.99
CA THR A 168 -15.41 41.70 -11.99
C THR A 168 -13.94 41.93 -12.34
N ASN A 169 -13.08 40.95 -11.99
CA ASN A 169 -11.67 41.00 -12.34
C ASN A 169 -11.37 40.07 -13.51
N ILE A 170 -10.99 40.65 -14.66
CA ILE A 170 -10.66 39.87 -15.85
C ILE A 170 -9.22 39.35 -15.83
N ASN A 171 -8.40 39.76 -14.88
CA ASN A 171 -7.03 39.27 -14.77
C ASN A 171 -6.99 37.93 -14.03
N SER A 172 -5.85 37.25 -14.09
CA SER A 172 -5.59 36.07 -13.27
C SER A 172 -4.91 36.49 -11.96
N ASN A 173 -5.01 35.68 -10.92
CA ASN A 173 -4.39 35.96 -9.63
C ASN A 173 -3.18 35.08 -9.33
N THR A 174 -2.41 35.55 -8.34
CA THR A 174 -1.21 34.89 -7.85
C THR A 174 -1.49 33.58 -7.12
N LYS A 175 -2.68 33.39 -6.54
CA LYS A 175 -3.10 32.12 -5.93
C LYS A 175 -3.27 31.01 -6.96
N MET A 176 -3.92 31.27 -8.09
CA MET A 176 -4.03 30.30 -9.19
C MET A 176 -2.65 29.97 -9.78
N LEU A 177 -1.77 30.97 -9.90
CA LEU A 177 -0.38 30.75 -10.33
C LEU A 177 0.39 29.87 -9.33
N ALA A 178 0.22 30.11 -8.03
CA ALA A 178 0.83 29.30 -6.98
C ALA A 178 0.36 27.84 -7.02
N ILE A 179 -0.94 27.61 -7.26
CA ILE A 179 -1.49 26.26 -7.46
C ILE A 179 -0.89 25.60 -8.71
N ALA A 180 -0.70 26.34 -9.81
CA ALA A 180 -0.04 25.82 -11.01
C ALA A 180 1.43 25.46 -10.77
N VAL A 181 2.18 26.29 -10.03
CA VAL A 181 3.56 26.01 -9.61
C VAL A 181 3.62 24.75 -8.75
N GLN A 182 2.72 24.63 -7.77
CA GLN A 182 2.60 23.43 -6.93
C GLN A 182 2.35 22.18 -7.76
N SER A 183 1.49 22.27 -8.79
CA SER A 183 1.19 21.15 -9.69
C SER A 183 2.43 20.67 -10.45
N VAL A 184 3.29 21.58 -10.91
CA VAL A 184 4.56 21.24 -11.56
C VAL A 184 5.54 20.58 -10.59
N ILE A 185 5.64 21.10 -9.37
CA ILE A 185 6.50 20.53 -8.32
C ILE A 185 6.06 19.10 -7.98
N TRP A 186 4.75 18.84 -7.88
CA TRP A 186 4.20 17.50 -7.65
C TRP A 186 4.42 16.54 -8.82
N GLU A 187 4.20 16.98 -10.06
CA GLU A 187 4.45 16.17 -11.25
C GLU A 187 5.91 15.68 -11.29
N PHE A 188 6.85 16.55 -10.92
CA PHE A 188 8.27 16.20 -10.85
C PHE A 188 8.72 15.58 -9.52
N GLN A 189 7.80 15.35 -8.58
CA GLN A 189 8.06 14.74 -7.27
C GLN A 189 9.14 15.46 -6.45
N TRP A 190 9.28 16.76 -6.63
CA TRP A 190 10.19 17.58 -5.85
C TRP A 190 9.56 17.93 -4.50
N LYS A 191 10.35 17.81 -3.42
CA LYS A 191 9.86 17.97 -2.04
C LYS A 191 10.48 19.13 -1.29
N GLU A 192 11.69 19.55 -1.67
CA GLU A 192 12.38 20.67 -1.02
C GLU A 192 12.65 21.74 -2.08
N ILE A 193 12.21 22.96 -1.79
CA ILE A 193 12.36 24.10 -2.70
C ILE A 193 12.80 25.34 -1.93
N SER A 194 13.45 26.28 -2.61
CA SER A 194 13.72 27.62 -2.08
C SER A 194 12.92 28.66 -2.82
N LEU A 195 12.48 29.72 -2.13
CA LEU A 195 11.74 30.83 -2.71
C LEU A 195 12.53 32.12 -2.57
N ILE A 196 12.97 32.67 -3.69
CA ILE A 196 13.57 34.00 -3.73
C ILE A 196 12.75 34.92 -4.62
N TYR A 197 12.66 36.18 -4.22
CA TYR A 197 11.88 37.15 -4.97
C TYR A 197 12.41 38.56 -4.86
N ILE A 198 12.11 39.36 -5.89
CA ILE A 198 12.34 40.79 -5.97
C ILE A 198 11.01 41.40 -6.39
N GLN A 199 10.47 42.29 -5.57
CA GLN A 199 9.22 43.00 -5.85
C GLN A 199 9.52 44.37 -6.47
N ASP A 200 8.68 44.79 -7.42
CA ASP A 200 8.66 46.17 -7.90
C ASP A 200 7.51 46.97 -7.26
N ASP A 201 7.62 48.30 -7.26
CA ASP A 201 6.60 49.17 -6.66
C ASP A 201 5.30 49.28 -7.45
N ALA A 202 5.30 48.93 -8.74
CA ALA A 202 4.18 49.19 -9.65
C ALA A 202 3.20 48.02 -9.76
N ARG A 203 3.72 46.80 -9.90
CA ARG A 203 2.98 45.55 -10.10
C ARG A 203 2.86 44.78 -8.79
N ARG A 204 3.93 44.74 -7.98
CA ARG A 204 4.00 44.02 -6.70
C ARG A 204 3.59 42.54 -6.79
N ALA A 205 3.61 41.92 -7.98
CA ALA A 205 3.02 40.60 -8.19
C ALA A 205 3.78 39.53 -7.41
N CYS A 206 5.11 39.64 -7.35
CA CYS A 206 5.93 38.72 -6.57
C CYS A 206 5.70 38.81 -5.04
N GLY A 207 5.33 39.99 -4.53
CA GLY A 207 4.97 40.17 -3.12
C GLY A 207 3.66 39.46 -2.73
N TYR A 208 2.68 39.40 -3.63
CA TYR A 208 1.45 38.61 -3.44
C TYR A 208 1.67 37.12 -3.70
N PHE A 209 2.41 36.79 -4.76
CA PHE A 209 2.71 35.40 -5.11
C PHE A 209 3.43 34.63 -4.00
N GLN A 210 4.45 35.23 -3.39
CA GLN A 210 5.17 34.56 -2.31
C GLN A 210 4.24 34.20 -1.14
N LYS A 211 3.31 35.10 -0.79
CA LYS A 211 2.35 34.90 0.29
C LYS A 211 1.34 33.81 -0.07
N ASP A 212 0.72 33.92 -1.24
CA ASP A 212 -0.27 32.95 -1.70
C ASP A 212 0.33 31.54 -1.82
N PHE A 213 1.58 31.44 -2.27
CA PHE A 213 2.28 30.17 -2.39
C PHE A 213 2.61 29.54 -1.04
N GLU A 214 3.00 30.33 -0.04
CA GLU A 214 3.16 29.86 1.34
C GLU A 214 1.83 29.38 1.93
N ASP A 215 0.76 30.14 1.73
CA ASP A 215 -0.58 29.82 2.23
C ASP A 215 -1.10 28.50 1.66
N ILE A 216 -0.71 28.14 0.43
CA ILE A 216 -1.05 26.88 -0.23
C ILE A 216 -0.17 25.71 0.25
N ILE A 217 1.10 25.95 0.58
CA ILE A 217 2.06 24.89 0.93
C ILE A 217 2.01 24.50 2.42
N ASN A 218 1.89 25.47 3.32
CA ASN A 218 1.94 25.27 4.77
C ASN A 218 0.87 24.32 5.36
N PRO A 219 -0.38 24.27 4.88
CA PRO A 219 -1.42 23.48 5.55
C PRO A 219 -1.40 21.97 5.27
N SER A 220 -0.83 21.52 4.14
CA SER A 220 -1.16 20.16 3.64
C SER A 220 -0.25 19.57 2.56
N SER A 221 0.86 20.22 2.20
CA SER A 221 1.69 19.75 1.08
C SER A 221 2.91 18.93 1.55
N ASN A 222 3.27 17.90 0.79
CA ASN A 222 4.55 17.18 0.92
C ASN A 222 5.77 18.01 0.45
N ILE A 223 5.59 19.32 0.28
CA ILE A 223 6.59 20.27 -0.22
C ILE A 223 7.02 21.14 0.96
N THR A 224 8.32 21.33 1.13
CA THR A 224 8.92 22.15 2.18
C THR A 224 9.69 23.30 1.55
N ILE A 225 9.38 24.53 1.99
CA ILE A 225 10.18 25.72 1.68
C ILE A 225 11.37 25.73 2.65
N VAL A 226 12.54 25.30 2.17
CA VAL A 226 13.75 25.18 3.01
C VAL A 226 14.50 26.51 3.19
N PHE A 227 14.20 27.48 2.33
CA PHE A 227 14.78 28.81 2.37
C PHE A 227 13.88 29.81 1.66
N LYS A 228 13.75 30.99 2.24
CA LYS A 228 13.01 32.12 1.67
C LYS A 228 13.77 33.42 1.88
N MET A 229 13.86 34.25 0.84
CA MET A 229 14.50 35.56 0.92
C MET A 229 13.90 36.55 -0.08
N GLU A 230 13.57 37.75 0.42
CA GLU A 230 13.41 38.93 -0.44
C GLU A 230 14.79 39.50 -0.74
N ILE A 231 15.11 39.69 -2.01
CA ILE A 231 16.41 40.18 -2.45
C ILE A 231 16.29 41.67 -2.80
N TYR A 232 17.23 42.48 -2.31
CA TYR A 232 17.36 43.85 -2.77
C TYR A 232 17.93 43.85 -4.21
N PRO A 233 17.40 44.63 -5.17
CA PRO A 233 17.77 44.57 -6.60
C PRO A 233 19.17 45.16 -6.89
N LYS A 234 20.21 44.54 -6.33
CA LYS A 234 21.63 44.81 -6.56
C LYS A 234 22.34 43.48 -6.80
N MET A 235 23.32 43.52 -7.72
CA MET A 235 24.11 42.36 -8.09
C MET A 235 24.79 41.67 -6.88
N GLU A 236 25.29 42.45 -5.92
CA GLU A 236 25.92 41.92 -4.70
C GLU A 236 24.92 41.12 -3.85
N SER A 237 23.74 41.68 -3.58
CA SER A 237 22.66 41.02 -2.83
C SER A 237 22.16 39.75 -3.53
N ILE A 238 22.10 39.76 -4.87
CA ILE A 238 21.77 38.57 -5.66
C ILE A 238 22.85 37.48 -5.49
N LYS A 239 24.14 37.86 -5.54
CA LYS A 239 25.26 36.91 -5.35
C LYS A 239 25.26 36.33 -3.93
N ASP A 240 24.96 37.13 -2.92
CA ASP A 240 24.84 36.66 -1.53
C ASP A 240 23.69 35.65 -1.37
N ALA A 241 22.52 35.93 -1.96
CA ALA A 241 21.40 34.99 -1.96
C ALA A 241 21.78 33.65 -2.62
N ILE A 242 22.50 33.69 -3.76
CA ILE A 242 22.97 32.48 -4.45
C ILE A 242 23.98 31.71 -3.59
N LYS A 243 24.85 32.40 -2.86
CA LYS A 243 25.81 31.77 -1.93
C LYS A 243 25.10 30.96 -0.86
N GLU A 244 24.00 31.47 -0.31
CA GLU A 244 23.20 30.73 0.67
C GLU A 244 22.42 29.56 0.02
N LEU A 245 21.87 29.76 -1.18
CA LEU A 245 21.07 28.76 -1.89
C LEU A 245 21.84 27.47 -2.20
N LYS A 246 23.12 27.57 -2.57
CA LYS A 246 23.96 26.42 -2.96
C LYS A 246 23.95 25.28 -1.93
N ASN A 247 23.90 25.62 -0.65
CA ASN A 247 23.95 24.67 0.46
C ASN A 247 22.56 24.27 0.98
N ARG A 248 21.48 24.78 0.38
CA ARG A 248 20.11 24.63 0.89
C ARG A 248 19.16 23.96 -0.08
N SER A 249 19.29 24.18 -1.39
CA SER A 249 18.34 23.63 -2.35
C SER A 249 18.90 23.45 -3.76
N ARG A 250 18.17 22.72 -4.60
CA ARG A 250 18.40 22.57 -6.05
C ARG A 250 17.24 23.08 -6.89
N ILE A 251 16.03 23.14 -6.33
CA ILE A 251 14.83 23.63 -7.00
C ILE A 251 14.53 25.02 -6.42
N ILE A 252 14.70 26.05 -7.24
CA ILE A 252 14.66 27.44 -6.81
C ILE A 252 13.50 28.12 -7.52
N LEU A 253 12.51 28.57 -6.76
CA LEU A 253 11.42 29.39 -7.24
C LEU A 253 11.87 30.86 -7.24
N THR A 254 11.94 31.46 -8.42
CA THR A 254 12.53 32.79 -8.66
C THR A 254 11.49 33.76 -9.22
N CYS A 255 10.81 34.49 -8.33
CA CYS A 255 9.83 35.48 -8.75
C CYS A 255 10.46 36.87 -8.85
N PHE A 256 10.63 37.37 -10.07
CA PHE A 256 11.12 38.72 -10.34
C PHE A 256 10.17 39.45 -11.28
N ASP A 257 9.63 40.58 -10.82
CA ASP A 257 8.62 41.33 -11.56
C ASP A 257 9.19 41.86 -12.90
N ASN A 258 10.43 42.37 -12.93
CA ASN A 258 11.05 42.94 -14.12
C ASN A 258 12.05 41.97 -14.80
N ASN A 259 12.31 42.18 -16.09
CA ASN A 259 13.25 41.35 -16.86
C ASN A 259 14.71 41.65 -16.53
N TYR A 260 15.02 42.88 -16.11
CA TYR A 260 16.38 43.31 -15.77
C TYR A 260 16.95 42.51 -14.59
N ASP A 261 16.20 42.43 -13.48
CA ASP A 261 16.56 41.66 -12.30
C ASP A 261 16.60 40.16 -12.58
N ARG A 262 15.69 39.67 -13.42
CA ARG A 262 15.71 38.27 -13.87
C ARG A 262 16.98 37.94 -14.63
N ARG A 263 17.39 38.80 -15.58
CA ARG A 263 18.64 38.62 -16.32
C ARG A 263 19.85 38.75 -15.42
N ASN A 264 19.89 39.71 -14.52
CA ASN A 264 20.96 39.85 -13.53
C ASN A 264 21.08 38.61 -12.63
N PHE A 265 19.96 38.00 -12.25
CA PHE A 265 19.97 36.73 -11.53
C PHE A 265 20.59 35.60 -12.36
N LEU A 266 20.25 35.49 -13.65
CA LEU A 266 20.87 34.50 -14.54
C LEU A 266 22.39 34.69 -14.64
N LEU A 267 22.85 35.94 -14.83
CA LEU A 267 24.27 36.27 -14.86
C LEU A 267 24.96 35.92 -13.55
N ALA A 268 24.35 36.27 -12.41
CA ALA A 268 24.90 35.95 -11.10
C ALA A 268 24.93 34.43 -10.85
N ALA A 269 23.92 33.69 -11.31
CA ALA A 269 23.89 32.23 -11.23
C ALA A 269 25.04 31.60 -12.02
N THR A 270 25.37 32.13 -13.19
CA THR A 270 26.53 31.71 -13.98
C THR A 270 27.84 32.13 -13.32
N ASP A 271 28.00 33.39 -12.90
CA ASP A 271 29.20 33.91 -12.21
C ASP A 271 29.55 33.11 -10.97
N MET A 272 28.52 32.71 -10.22
CA MET A 272 28.66 31.93 -9.00
C MET A 272 28.77 30.44 -9.30
N GLY A 273 28.72 29.97 -10.55
CA GLY A 273 28.82 28.55 -10.90
C GLY A 273 27.64 27.71 -10.39
N LEU A 274 26.46 28.30 -10.21
CA LEU A 274 25.24 27.60 -9.79
C LEU A 274 24.79 26.59 -10.85
N VAL A 275 24.98 26.90 -12.13
CA VAL A 275 24.38 26.15 -13.25
C VAL A 275 25.35 25.20 -13.97
N GLU A 276 26.60 25.10 -13.50
CA GLU A 276 27.67 24.29 -14.13
C GLU A 276 27.42 22.77 -14.04
N ASN A 277 26.86 22.28 -12.92
CA ASN A 277 26.72 20.84 -12.66
C ASN A 277 25.39 20.24 -13.16
N ASN A 278 24.54 20.99 -13.87
CA ASN A 278 23.20 20.56 -14.33
C ASN A 278 22.22 20.12 -13.23
N ASP A 279 22.54 20.40 -11.96
CA ASP A 279 21.77 19.93 -10.80
C ASP A 279 20.64 20.87 -10.37
N TYR A 280 20.61 22.11 -10.90
CA TYR A 280 19.69 23.15 -10.45
C TYR A 280 18.59 23.41 -11.47
N ILE A 281 17.40 23.74 -10.95
CA ILE A 281 16.26 24.21 -11.73
C ILE A 281 15.75 25.52 -11.16
N LEU A 282 15.48 26.47 -12.06
CA LEU A 282 14.90 27.77 -11.77
C LEU A 282 13.43 27.78 -12.22
N ILE A 283 12.48 27.74 -11.29
CA ILE A 283 11.06 27.87 -11.62
C ILE A 283 10.71 29.36 -11.58
N ILE A 284 10.24 29.91 -12.68
CA ILE A 284 9.93 31.34 -12.83
C ILE A 284 8.42 31.51 -13.07
N PRO A 285 7.64 31.86 -12.05
CA PRO A 285 6.20 32.05 -12.15
C PRO A 285 5.85 33.44 -12.67
N LEU A 286 5.00 33.55 -13.69
CA LEU A 286 4.69 34.81 -14.38
C LEU A 286 3.21 34.94 -14.74
N LEU A 287 2.74 36.19 -14.87
CA LEU A 287 1.41 36.56 -15.38
C LEU A 287 1.56 37.59 -16.52
N ARG A 288 2.42 37.30 -17.51
CA ARG A 288 2.78 38.23 -18.58
C ARG A 288 2.24 37.82 -19.95
N ASN A 289 1.89 36.54 -20.14
CA ASN A 289 1.51 35.97 -21.42
C ASN A 289 2.65 36.14 -22.46
N GLN A 290 3.88 35.81 -22.05
CA GLN A 290 5.11 35.93 -22.85
C GLN A 290 6.07 34.73 -22.72
N GLY A 291 5.86 33.85 -21.75
CA GLY A 291 6.69 32.66 -21.55
C GLY A 291 8.18 33.01 -21.42
N MET A 292 9.01 32.34 -22.20
CA MET A 292 10.48 32.50 -22.28
C MET A 292 10.92 33.71 -23.11
N LEU A 293 9.97 34.50 -23.61
CA LEU A 293 10.25 35.69 -24.38
C LEU A 293 10.13 36.96 -23.53
N GLN A 294 10.77 38.00 -24.04
CA GLN A 294 10.59 39.37 -23.63
C GLN A 294 10.40 40.26 -24.86
N MET A 295 9.62 41.33 -24.68
CA MET A 295 9.46 42.35 -25.71
C MET A 295 10.71 43.23 -25.73
N VAL A 296 11.36 43.32 -26.90
CA VAL A 296 12.55 44.15 -27.13
C VAL A 296 12.15 45.53 -27.63
N SER A 297 11.25 45.57 -28.61
CA SER A 297 10.72 46.81 -29.16
C SER A 297 9.27 46.62 -29.57
N ILE A 298 8.48 47.67 -29.40
CA ILE A 298 7.14 47.78 -29.93
C ILE A 298 7.08 49.01 -30.82
N GLY A 299 6.37 48.91 -31.94
CA GLY A 299 6.24 50.01 -32.89
C GLY A 299 5.12 49.74 -33.89
N ARG A 300 4.83 50.74 -34.72
CA ARG A 300 3.79 50.66 -35.76
C ARG A 300 4.03 49.52 -36.77
N ASN A 301 5.28 49.11 -36.95
CA ASN A 301 5.69 48.08 -37.90
C ASN A 301 5.76 46.67 -37.29
N GLY A 302 5.25 46.48 -36.07
CA GLY A 302 5.23 45.21 -35.36
C GLY A 302 6.08 45.22 -34.09
N SER A 303 5.94 44.17 -33.28
CA SER A 303 6.72 43.95 -32.07
C SER A 303 7.85 42.93 -32.31
N LYS A 304 9.00 43.21 -31.71
CA LYS A 304 10.15 42.31 -31.72
C LYS A 304 10.26 41.66 -30.36
N TYR A 305 10.30 40.33 -30.37
CA TYR A 305 10.55 39.52 -29.19
C TYR A 305 11.92 38.86 -29.27
N ASP A 306 12.51 38.63 -28.11
CA ASP A 306 13.70 37.81 -27.99
C ASP A 306 13.67 37.04 -26.66
N GLY A 307 14.60 36.11 -26.46
CA GLY A 307 14.73 35.37 -25.21
C GLY A 307 14.93 36.31 -24.01
N PHE A 308 14.27 36.02 -22.89
CA PHE A 308 14.34 36.87 -21.69
C PHE A 308 15.75 37.02 -21.09
N TRP A 309 16.68 36.16 -21.50
CA TRP A 309 18.08 36.15 -21.07
C TRP A 309 18.98 37.09 -21.88
N LYS A 310 18.49 37.68 -22.96
CA LYS A 310 19.28 38.60 -23.79
C LYS A 310 19.21 40.04 -23.30
N ASP A 311 20.29 40.78 -23.49
CA ASP A 311 20.33 42.21 -23.25
C ASP A 311 19.58 42.95 -24.35
N THR A 312 18.70 43.87 -23.94
CA THR A 312 17.87 44.69 -24.85
C THR A 312 18.33 46.14 -24.91
N ASN A 313 19.39 46.50 -24.19
CA ASN A 313 19.98 47.83 -24.26
C ASN A 313 20.60 48.11 -25.64
N SER A 314 20.74 49.39 -25.98
CA SER A 314 21.33 49.84 -27.25
C SER A 314 22.75 49.31 -27.48
N THR A 315 23.50 49.14 -26.39
CA THR A 315 24.81 48.49 -26.37
C THR A 315 24.71 47.19 -25.56
N ASN A 316 24.83 46.06 -26.25
CA ASN A 316 24.84 44.74 -25.61
C ASN A 316 26.04 44.60 -24.67
N ASP A 317 25.82 44.09 -23.46
CA ASP A 317 26.88 43.87 -22.47
C ASP A 317 27.84 42.70 -22.80
N GLY A 318 27.60 41.97 -23.89
CA GLY A 318 28.40 40.84 -24.36
C GLY A 318 28.16 39.54 -23.60
N ARG A 319 27.16 39.47 -22.70
CA ARG A 319 26.98 38.36 -21.76
C ARG A 319 25.75 37.49 -22.00
N ASP A 320 25.12 37.60 -23.16
CA ASP A 320 23.92 36.81 -23.49
C ASP A 320 24.18 35.30 -23.47
N ALA A 321 25.37 34.86 -23.88
CA ALA A 321 25.76 33.45 -23.82
C ALA A 321 25.89 32.94 -22.38
N ASP A 322 26.34 33.78 -21.45
CA ASP A 322 26.43 33.44 -20.02
C ASP A 322 25.04 33.37 -19.38
N ALA A 323 24.15 34.31 -19.71
CA ALA A 323 22.78 34.28 -19.25
C ALA A 323 22.03 33.06 -19.81
N LEU A 324 22.26 32.69 -21.07
CA LEU A 324 21.67 31.51 -21.71
C LEU A 324 22.02 30.21 -20.97
N LYS A 325 23.25 30.06 -20.45
CA LYS A 325 23.64 28.88 -19.65
C LYS A 325 22.68 28.66 -18.47
N ALA A 326 22.32 29.73 -17.76
CA ALA A 326 21.37 29.65 -16.66
C ALA A 326 19.91 29.58 -17.16
N ALA A 327 19.57 30.23 -18.28
CA ALA A 327 18.23 30.17 -18.87
C ALA A 327 17.83 28.73 -19.27
N ARG A 328 18.78 27.90 -19.72
CA ARG A 328 18.57 26.46 -20.00
C ARG A 328 18.12 25.65 -18.78
N ARG A 329 18.28 26.17 -17.56
CA ARG A 329 17.84 25.57 -16.30
C ARG A 329 16.46 26.09 -15.86
N SER A 330 15.83 26.95 -16.66
CA SER A 330 14.60 27.64 -16.28
C SER A 330 13.34 26.91 -16.77
N ILE A 331 12.33 26.87 -15.92
CA ILE A 331 10.96 26.47 -16.22
C ILE A 331 10.09 27.70 -16.02
N ILE A 332 9.43 28.19 -17.07
CA ILE A 332 8.48 29.28 -16.95
C ILE A 332 7.06 28.73 -16.88
N ILE A 333 6.28 29.26 -15.95
CA ILE A 333 4.85 29.00 -15.81
C ILE A 333 4.13 30.34 -16.04
N ASP A 334 3.42 30.47 -17.15
CA ASP A 334 2.80 31.73 -17.60
C ASP A 334 1.46 31.49 -18.34
N LEU A 335 0.68 32.54 -18.62
CA LEU A 335 -0.66 32.50 -19.23
C LEU A 335 -0.67 32.27 -20.76
N GLU A 336 0.39 31.73 -21.36
CA GLU A 336 0.68 31.85 -22.79
C GLU A 336 -0.07 30.91 -23.75
N ASN A 337 -0.96 31.45 -24.61
CA ASN A 337 -1.50 30.70 -25.76
C ASN A 337 -1.85 31.56 -26.99
N ARG A 338 -1.04 32.59 -27.28
CA ARG A 338 -1.30 33.50 -28.42
C ARG A 338 -0.03 33.72 -29.23
N SER A 339 -0.15 33.77 -30.57
CA SER A 339 0.99 34.01 -31.45
C SER A 339 1.35 35.49 -31.51
N ASN A 340 2.62 35.81 -31.78
CA ASN A 340 3.09 37.19 -31.95
C ASN A 340 2.27 37.96 -32.98
N ALA A 341 1.84 37.30 -34.06
CA ALA A 341 1.01 37.91 -35.10
C ALA A 341 -0.35 38.41 -34.57
N GLN A 342 -0.95 37.71 -33.60
CA GLN A 342 -2.21 38.15 -32.98
C GLN A 342 -1.98 39.39 -32.12
N ILE A 343 -0.89 39.42 -31.36
CA ILE A 343 -0.50 40.57 -30.53
C ILE A 343 -0.22 41.78 -31.44
N ASP A 344 0.57 41.60 -32.50
CA ASP A 344 0.89 42.65 -33.47
C ASP A 344 -0.36 43.20 -34.16
N SER A 345 -1.31 42.33 -34.51
CA SER A 345 -2.59 42.76 -35.09
C SER A 345 -3.36 43.68 -34.14
N PHE A 346 -3.44 43.32 -32.85
CA PHE A 346 -4.09 44.17 -31.85
C PHE A 346 -3.33 45.49 -31.65
N MET A 347 -2.00 45.45 -31.55
CA MET A 347 -1.18 46.66 -31.37
C MET A 347 -1.29 47.60 -32.58
N GLY A 348 -1.32 47.07 -33.81
CA GLY A 348 -1.56 47.84 -35.03
C GLY A 348 -2.89 48.59 -35.00
N LYS A 349 -3.96 47.94 -34.50
CA LYS A 349 -5.27 48.59 -34.28
C LYS A 349 -5.19 49.68 -33.22
N MET A 350 -4.50 49.44 -32.10
CA MET A 350 -4.29 50.46 -31.06
C MET A 350 -3.64 51.72 -31.62
N TYR A 351 -2.63 51.56 -32.48
CA TYR A 351 -1.97 52.71 -33.11
C TYR A 351 -2.90 53.57 -33.96
N ALA A 352 -3.84 52.95 -34.67
CA ALA A 352 -4.82 53.65 -35.50
C ALA A 352 -5.87 54.41 -34.67
N GLU A 353 -6.10 54.00 -33.43
CA GLU A 353 -7.09 54.59 -32.53
C GLU A 353 -6.52 55.69 -31.63
N PHE A 354 -5.20 55.93 -31.65
CA PHE A 354 -4.62 57.02 -30.88
C PHE A 354 -5.20 58.38 -31.28
N GLY A 355 -5.60 59.15 -30.26
CA GLY A 355 -6.19 60.48 -30.44
C GLY A 355 -7.58 60.50 -31.07
N GLN A 356 -8.18 59.34 -31.36
CA GLN A 356 -9.51 59.26 -31.96
C GLN A 356 -10.63 59.48 -30.92
N SER A 357 -11.83 59.77 -31.42
CA SER A 357 -13.07 59.78 -30.63
C SER A 357 -13.29 58.39 -30.00
N PRO A 358 -13.75 58.29 -28.73
CA PRO A 358 -14.41 59.33 -27.92
C PRO A 358 -13.48 60.18 -27.04
N PHE A 359 -12.17 59.88 -27.00
CA PHE A 359 -11.25 60.55 -26.07
C PHE A 359 -10.59 61.80 -26.65
N ASN A 360 -10.48 61.91 -27.98
CA ASN A 360 -9.96 63.08 -28.71
C ASN A 360 -8.67 63.67 -28.11
N CYS A 361 -7.74 62.78 -27.74
CA CYS A 361 -6.52 63.14 -27.04
C CYS A 361 -5.44 63.61 -28.03
N SER A 362 -5.26 64.94 -28.18
CA SER A 362 -4.15 65.55 -28.94
C SER A 362 -3.09 66.14 -28.00
N ASP A 363 -1.86 65.64 -28.10
CA ASP A 363 -0.62 66.12 -27.49
C ASP A 363 -0.46 65.92 -25.97
N SER A 364 -1.07 66.75 -25.12
CA SER A 364 -0.71 66.78 -23.67
C SER A 364 -1.01 65.49 -22.90
N CYS A 365 -2.07 64.78 -23.29
CA CYS A 365 -2.47 63.50 -22.69
C CYS A 365 -1.77 62.29 -23.31
N MET A 366 -1.18 62.43 -24.53
CA MET A 366 -0.46 61.37 -25.26
C MET A 366 0.94 61.08 -24.70
N GLY A 367 1.49 62.01 -23.93
CA GLY A 367 2.90 61.96 -23.51
C GLY A 367 3.85 62.37 -24.63
N GLY A 368 5.16 62.21 -24.39
CA GLY A 368 6.18 62.51 -25.41
C GLY A 368 6.20 61.46 -26.52
N PRO A 369 6.92 61.68 -27.63
CA PRO A 369 7.05 60.72 -28.74
C PRO A 369 7.49 59.31 -28.30
N GLU A 370 8.32 59.22 -27.25
CA GLU A 370 8.81 57.95 -26.69
C GLU A 370 7.74 57.18 -25.90
N ASP A 371 6.68 57.87 -25.45
CA ASP A 371 5.56 57.29 -24.71
C ASP A 371 4.42 56.85 -25.63
N GLN A 372 4.52 57.05 -26.95
CA GLN A 372 3.46 56.75 -27.93
C GLN A 372 3.37 55.25 -28.29
N ASN A 373 3.57 54.37 -27.32
CA ASN A 373 3.47 52.92 -27.48
C ASN A 373 2.28 52.37 -26.68
N PRO A 374 1.50 51.41 -27.21
CA PRO A 374 0.44 50.78 -26.46
C PRO A 374 0.95 50.17 -25.15
N SER A 375 0.16 50.31 -24.09
CA SER A 375 0.52 49.77 -22.78
C SER A 375 0.51 48.24 -22.80
N SER A 376 1.36 47.63 -21.97
CA SER A 376 1.42 46.17 -21.81
C SER A 376 0.09 45.55 -21.31
N PHE A 377 -0.74 46.34 -20.62
CA PHE A 377 -2.05 45.94 -20.11
C PHE A 377 -3.24 46.45 -20.96
N SER A 378 -2.99 47.09 -22.10
CA SER A 378 -4.06 47.56 -23.01
C SER A 378 -5.02 46.43 -23.44
N ARG A 379 -4.51 45.22 -23.67
CA ARG A 379 -5.34 44.02 -23.95
C ARG A 379 -6.24 43.64 -22.78
N SER A 380 -5.75 43.78 -21.55
CA SER A 380 -6.52 43.55 -20.32
C SER A 380 -7.64 44.60 -20.20
N LEU A 381 -7.36 45.87 -20.50
CA LEU A 381 -8.39 46.91 -20.53
C LEU A 381 -9.45 46.68 -21.61
N HIS A 382 -9.05 46.22 -22.80
CA HIS A 382 -9.99 45.81 -23.85
C HIS A 382 -10.95 44.73 -23.32
N ASP A 383 -10.41 43.66 -22.74
CA ASP A 383 -11.21 42.54 -22.26
C ASP A 383 -12.11 42.92 -21.08
N ALA A 384 -11.65 43.78 -20.16
CA ALA A 384 -12.45 44.32 -19.07
C ALA A 384 -13.66 45.12 -19.59
N THR A 385 -13.40 46.00 -20.56
CA THR A 385 -14.44 46.79 -21.22
C THR A 385 -15.42 45.88 -21.95
N TYR A 386 -14.91 44.91 -22.71
CA TYR A 386 -15.73 43.98 -23.48
C TYR A 386 -16.62 43.12 -22.58
N ALA A 387 -16.12 42.67 -21.44
CA ALA A 387 -16.89 41.93 -20.44
C ALA A 387 -18.06 42.76 -19.89
N TYR A 388 -17.85 44.06 -19.61
CA TYR A 388 -18.93 44.96 -19.20
C TYR A 388 -20.00 45.13 -20.29
N LEU A 389 -19.59 45.36 -21.54
CA LEU A 389 -20.52 45.50 -22.66
C LEU A 389 -21.35 44.23 -22.88
N ARG A 390 -20.73 43.06 -22.76
CA ARG A 390 -21.45 41.77 -22.79
C ARG A 390 -22.41 41.63 -21.63
N ALA A 391 -22.03 42.05 -20.41
CA ALA A 391 -22.91 42.00 -19.26
C ALA A 391 -24.17 42.86 -19.45
N LEU A 392 -24.05 44.04 -20.08
CA LEU A 392 -25.19 44.86 -20.46
C LEU A 392 -26.08 44.14 -21.48
N ASN A 393 -25.51 43.54 -22.53
CA ASN A 393 -26.27 42.78 -23.52
C ASN A 393 -27.00 41.59 -22.89
N ASN A 394 -26.30 40.78 -22.09
CA ASN A 394 -26.89 39.63 -21.41
C ASN A 394 -28.04 40.07 -20.49
N THR A 395 -27.91 41.23 -19.84
CA THR A 395 -28.98 41.83 -19.03
C THR A 395 -30.19 42.17 -19.90
N MET A 396 -29.98 42.84 -21.02
CA MET A 396 -31.03 43.17 -21.99
C MET A 396 -31.70 41.90 -22.56
N GLU A 397 -30.95 40.88 -22.93
CA GLU A 397 -31.48 39.60 -23.43
C GLU A 397 -32.35 38.89 -22.38
N LYS A 398 -31.90 38.91 -21.12
CA LYS A 398 -32.60 38.25 -20.02
C LYS A 398 -33.92 38.91 -19.64
N PHE A 399 -33.97 40.25 -19.64
CA PHE A 399 -35.14 41.02 -19.18
C PHE A 399 -35.97 41.63 -20.31
N GLY A 400 -35.49 41.58 -21.55
CA GLY A 400 -36.10 42.21 -22.73
C GLY A 400 -35.86 43.73 -22.84
N TYR A 401 -35.25 44.34 -21.83
CA TYR A 401 -34.90 45.76 -21.79
C TYR A 401 -33.72 46.00 -20.83
N ILE A 402 -33.13 47.18 -20.90
CA ILE A 402 -32.10 47.62 -19.95
C ILE A 402 -32.34 49.08 -19.58
N THR A 403 -32.23 49.39 -18.28
CA THR A 403 -32.32 50.75 -17.76
C THR A 403 -31.01 51.19 -17.14
N LYS A 404 -30.88 52.49 -16.88
CA LYS A 404 -29.73 53.05 -16.16
C LYS A 404 -29.58 52.45 -14.75
N GLU A 405 -30.67 52.20 -14.06
CA GLU A 405 -30.65 51.57 -12.72
C GLU A 405 -30.15 50.12 -12.78
N MET A 406 -30.56 49.36 -13.80
CA MET A 406 -30.04 47.99 -14.00
C MET A 406 -28.55 48.00 -14.34
N ALA A 407 -28.12 48.93 -15.21
CA ALA A 407 -26.72 49.10 -15.56
C ALA A 407 -25.85 49.54 -14.36
N ARG A 408 -26.43 50.20 -13.36
CA ARG A 408 -25.76 50.61 -12.10
C ARG A 408 -25.79 49.56 -11.01
N ASN A 409 -26.57 48.50 -11.16
CA ASN A 409 -26.68 47.46 -10.14
C ASN A 409 -25.48 46.52 -10.25
N GLY A 410 -24.50 46.70 -9.36
CA GLY A 410 -23.23 46.00 -9.39
C GLY A 410 -23.39 44.48 -9.35
N THR A 411 -24.16 43.98 -8.39
CA THR A 411 -24.41 42.53 -8.23
C THR A 411 -25.07 41.94 -9.47
N LEU A 412 -26.03 42.66 -10.07
CA LEU A 412 -26.68 42.23 -11.31
C LEU A 412 -25.67 42.15 -12.44
N ILE A 413 -24.95 43.23 -12.72
CA ILE A 413 -24.02 43.32 -13.85
C ILE A 413 -22.85 42.34 -13.68
N THR A 414 -22.29 42.20 -12.49
CA THR A 414 -21.24 41.20 -12.21
C THR A 414 -21.75 39.78 -12.47
N ASN A 415 -22.97 39.44 -12.04
CA ASN A 415 -23.56 38.14 -12.34
C ASN A 415 -23.81 37.93 -13.84
N MET A 416 -24.24 38.97 -14.55
CA MET A 416 -24.45 38.93 -16.00
C MET A 416 -23.16 38.94 -16.83
N SER A 417 -22.00 39.24 -16.21
CA SER A 417 -20.68 39.18 -16.85
C SER A 417 -20.11 37.76 -16.94
N ARG A 418 -20.72 36.79 -16.25
CA ARG A 418 -20.29 35.38 -16.24
C ARG A 418 -20.39 34.73 -17.62
N GLY A 419 -19.62 33.66 -17.81
CA GLY A 419 -19.56 32.88 -19.04
C GLY A 419 -18.18 32.92 -19.69
N GLU A 420 -18.14 32.59 -20.97
CA GLU A 420 -16.90 32.51 -21.76
C GLU A 420 -16.92 33.48 -22.93
N PHE A 421 -15.75 34.03 -23.28
CA PHE A 421 -15.53 34.72 -24.54
C PHE A 421 -14.06 34.74 -24.96
N GLN A 422 -13.85 34.91 -26.26
CA GLN A 422 -12.51 35.13 -26.80
C GLN A 422 -12.07 36.59 -26.61
N GLY A 423 -11.14 36.80 -25.68
CA GLY A 423 -10.47 38.08 -25.43
C GLY A 423 -9.11 38.21 -26.13
N GLU A 424 -8.54 39.42 -26.03
CA GLU A 424 -7.19 39.78 -26.50
C GLU A 424 -6.10 39.25 -25.55
N THR A 425 -6.45 38.97 -24.30
CA THR A 425 -5.59 38.27 -23.32
C THR A 425 -5.70 36.74 -23.37
N GLY A 426 -6.36 36.19 -24.41
CA GLY A 426 -6.62 34.75 -24.52
C GLY A 426 -8.09 34.43 -24.31
N ASN A 427 -8.40 33.15 -24.10
CA ASN A 427 -9.77 32.76 -23.75
C ASN A 427 -10.08 33.24 -22.32
N VAL A 428 -11.23 33.88 -22.12
CA VAL A 428 -11.67 34.38 -20.81
C VAL A 428 -12.87 33.55 -20.39
N ILE A 429 -12.66 32.72 -19.37
CA ILE A 429 -13.68 31.83 -18.81
C ILE A 429 -13.89 32.25 -17.36
N PHE A 430 -15.12 32.60 -16.99
CA PHE A 430 -15.49 32.83 -15.59
C PHE A 430 -16.07 31.55 -14.99
N ASP A 431 -15.72 31.27 -13.74
CA ASP A 431 -16.40 30.24 -12.96
C ASP A 431 -17.79 30.70 -12.46
N GLN A 432 -18.45 29.83 -11.70
CA GLN A 432 -19.77 30.10 -11.13
C GLN A 432 -19.75 31.24 -10.10
N GLN A 433 -18.59 31.60 -9.56
CA GLN A 433 -18.42 32.71 -8.63
C GLN A 433 -18.22 34.02 -9.40
N GLY A 434 -17.75 33.99 -10.64
CA GLY A 434 -17.42 35.17 -11.44
C GLY A 434 -15.92 35.45 -11.49
N ASN A 435 -15.10 34.49 -11.10
CA ASN A 435 -13.64 34.58 -11.11
C ASN A 435 -13.09 33.99 -12.41
N ARG A 436 -12.12 34.67 -13.03
CA ARG A 436 -11.46 34.16 -14.24
C ARG A 436 -10.67 32.90 -13.92
N GLN A 437 -10.92 31.85 -14.69
CA GLN A 437 -10.18 30.59 -14.68
C GLN A 437 -9.03 30.67 -15.70
N PRO A 438 -7.77 30.75 -15.26
CA PRO A 438 -6.64 30.81 -16.18
C PRO A 438 -6.29 29.45 -16.78
N ILE A 439 -5.59 29.49 -17.92
CA ILE A 439 -4.85 28.34 -18.42
C ILE A 439 -3.38 28.72 -18.37
N PHE A 440 -2.58 27.93 -17.65
CA PHE A 440 -1.14 28.12 -17.56
C PHE A 440 -0.41 27.17 -18.49
N TYR A 441 0.72 27.62 -19.00
CA TYR A 441 1.60 26.87 -19.87
C TYR A 441 2.96 26.80 -19.23
N VAL A 442 3.53 25.60 -19.27
CA VAL A 442 4.86 25.31 -18.77
C VAL A 442 5.80 25.29 -19.97
N THR A 443 6.75 26.21 -19.98
CA THR A 443 7.66 26.43 -21.12
C THR A 443 9.11 26.22 -20.69
N MET A 444 9.86 25.49 -21.49
CA MET A 444 11.30 25.19 -21.32
C MET A 444 12.05 25.44 -22.62
N LEU A 445 13.38 25.50 -22.60
CA LEU A 445 14.18 25.52 -23.83
C LEU A 445 14.42 24.09 -24.34
N ASP A 446 14.25 23.92 -25.64
CA ASP A 446 14.64 22.69 -26.34
C ASP A 446 16.16 22.62 -26.59
N ALA A 447 16.60 21.62 -27.37
CA ALA A 447 18.00 21.43 -27.71
C ALA A 447 18.57 22.52 -28.65
N SER A 448 17.71 23.30 -29.30
CA SER A 448 18.04 24.40 -30.21
C SER A 448 17.88 25.77 -29.54
N ASP A 449 17.78 25.78 -28.20
CA ASP A 449 17.51 26.98 -27.38
C ASP A 449 16.22 27.72 -27.76
N GLN A 450 15.23 27.01 -28.32
CA GLN A 450 13.93 27.56 -28.65
C GLN A 450 12.92 27.26 -27.52
N PRO A 451 12.05 28.24 -27.17
CA PRO A 451 10.96 28.00 -26.24
C PRO A 451 10.00 26.91 -26.74
N GLN A 452 9.75 25.91 -25.90
CA GLN A 452 8.81 24.84 -26.16
C GLN A 452 7.84 24.70 -24.98
N VAL A 453 6.53 24.66 -25.28
CA VAL A 453 5.50 24.35 -24.30
C VAL A 453 5.48 22.84 -24.02
N VAL A 454 5.84 22.46 -22.79
CA VAL A 454 5.95 21.05 -22.36
C VAL A 454 4.74 20.56 -21.59
N ALA A 455 3.96 21.45 -20.98
CA ALA A 455 2.70 21.10 -20.32
C ALA A 455 1.71 22.27 -20.34
N GLU A 456 0.44 21.94 -20.14
CA GLU A 456 -0.68 22.86 -20.01
C GLU A 456 -1.43 22.53 -18.72
N ILE A 457 -1.79 23.55 -17.95
CA ILE A 457 -2.46 23.42 -16.65
C ILE A 457 -3.76 24.20 -16.72
N ASN A 458 -4.88 23.50 -16.54
CA ASN A 458 -6.20 24.08 -16.43
C ASN A 458 -6.88 23.69 -15.12
N PHE A 459 -7.91 24.44 -14.76
CA PHE A 459 -8.66 24.27 -13.51
C PHE A 459 -10.07 23.79 -13.84
N VAL A 460 -10.45 22.63 -13.33
CA VAL A 460 -11.77 22.02 -13.54
C VAL A 460 -12.38 21.74 -12.18
N SER A 461 -13.51 22.40 -11.85
CA SER A 461 -14.23 22.21 -10.59
C SER A 461 -13.33 22.35 -9.35
N ASN A 462 -12.46 23.37 -9.32
CA ASN A 462 -11.45 23.62 -8.29
C ASN A 462 -10.31 22.59 -8.19
N ASN A 463 -10.23 21.62 -9.11
CA ASN A 463 -9.10 20.70 -9.22
C ASN A 463 -8.16 21.12 -10.36
N THR A 464 -6.86 20.94 -10.14
CA THR A 464 -5.82 21.14 -11.15
C THR A 464 -5.73 19.94 -12.08
N ASN A 465 -5.71 20.18 -13.38
CA ASN A 465 -5.41 19.17 -14.38
C ASN A 465 -4.19 19.61 -15.19
N LEU A 466 -3.10 18.85 -15.06
CA LEU A 466 -1.85 19.06 -15.78
C LEU A 466 -1.80 18.08 -16.95
N LYS A 467 -1.86 18.63 -18.17
CA LYS A 467 -1.75 17.90 -19.42
C LYS A 467 -0.33 18.02 -19.98
N LYS A 468 0.41 16.92 -19.95
CA LYS A 468 1.76 16.82 -20.54
C LYS A 468 1.67 16.86 -22.07
N ARG A 469 2.64 17.55 -22.70
CA ARG A 469 2.82 17.61 -24.17
C ARG A 469 4.04 16.80 -24.65
N TYR A 470 4.59 15.95 -23.78
CA TYR A 470 5.67 15.02 -24.06
C TYR A 470 5.27 13.60 -23.65
N THR A 471 5.85 12.60 -24.32
CA THR A 471 5.70 11.18 -23.98
C THR A 471 6.93 10.64 -23.25
N ASP A 472 8.12 10.97 -23.76
CA ASP A 472 9.40 10.69 -23.11
C ASP A 472 9.91 11.94 -22.38
N GLU A 473 10.10 11.80 -21.07
CA GLU A 473 10.59 12.87 -20.22
C GLU A 473 12.04 13.28 -20.52
N SER A 474 12.84 12.39 -21.12
CA SER A 474 14.22 12.73 -21.49
C SER A 474 14.29 13.92 -22.46
N THR A 475 13.24 14.11 -23.26
CA THR A 475 13.13 15.17 -24.26
C THR A 475 13.07 16.57 -23.64
N ILE A 476 12.39 16.72 -22.50
CA ILE A 476 12.27 18.02 -21.81
C ILE A 476 13.50 18.32 -20.93
N TRP A 477 14.24 17.27 -20.54
CA TRP A 477 15.50 17.38 -19.79
C TRP A 477 16.73 17.29 -20.67
N VAL A 478 16.63 17.58 -21.98
CA VAL A 478 17.78 17.53 -22.90
C VAL A 478 18.93 18.42 -22.43
N ASN A 479 18.60 19.58 -21.86
CA ASN A 479 19.57 20.49 -21.28
C ASN A 479 20.22 19.92 -20.00
N SER A 480 19.63 18.93 -19.32
CA SER A 480 20.11 18.26 -18.11
C SER A 480 20.52 16.80 -18.36
N ASN A 481 21.20 16.53 -19.49
CA ASN A 481 21.66 15.19 -19.88
C ASN A 481 20.54 14.15 -19.99
N GLY A 482 19.34 14.58 -20.37
CA GLY A 482 18.15 13.73 -20.52
C GLY A 482 17.58 13.21 -19.19
N LYS A 483 18.00 13.75 -18.05
CA LYS A 483 17.57 13.31 -16.72
C LYS A 483 16.98 14.45 -15.90
N ARG A 484 15.86 14.16 -15.23
CA ARG A 484 15.24 15.04 -14.24
C ARG A 484 16.25 15.35 -13.13
N PRO A 485 16.55 16.62 -12.84
CA PRO A 485 17.38 16.98 -11.70
C PRO A 485 16.72 16.57 -10.37
N LEU A 486 17.54 16.10 -9.43
CA LEU A 486 17.09 15.74 -8.09
C LEU A 486 16.87 16.99 -7.25
N TYR A 487 15.80 17.02 -6.45
CA TYR A 487 15.57 18.14 -5.52
C TYR A 487 16.59 18.20 -4.38
N LYS A 488 17.18 17.03 -4.04
CA LYS A 488 18.24 16.87 -3.05
C LYS A 488 19.37 16.03 -3.65
N PRO A 489 20.64 16.46 -3.54
CA PRO A 489 21.77 15.64 -3.97
C PRO A 489 21.81 14.30 -3.22
N ILE A 490 22.32 13.25 -3.88
CA ILE A 490 22.37 11.88 -3.33
C ILE A 490 23.09 11.83 -1.98
N CYS A 491 24.16 12.61 -1.82
CA CYS A 491 24.95 12.69 -0.59
C CYS A 491 24.54 13.86 0.34
N GLY A 492 23.32 14.38 0.19
CA GLY A 492 22.89 15.60 0.88
C GLY A 492 23.64 16.86 0.41
N TYR A 493 23.29 18.00 0.99
CA TYR A 493 23.87 19.30 0.58
C TYR A 493 25.33 19.48 1.02
N THR A 494 25.74 18.80 2.09
CA THR A 494 27.11 18.81 2.64
C THR A 494 28.00 17.72 2.06
N GLY A 495 27.44 16.76 1.31
CA GLY A 495 28.18 15.59 0.80
C GLY A 495 28.38 14.47 1.83
N THR A 496 27.85 14.60 3.05
CA THR A 496 28.05 13.64 4.15
C THR A 496 26.94 12.59 4.26
N ASP A 497 25.78 12.82 3.63
CA ASP A 497 24.58 11.99 3.82
C ASP A 497 24.45 10.92 2.72
N CYS A 498 25.57 10.42 2.19
CA CYS A 498 25.52 9.40 1.15
C CYS A 498 24.82 8.14 1.68
N PRO A 499 23.91 7.54 0.89
CA PRO A 499 23.33 6.27 1.28
C PRO A 499 24.45 5.23 1.48
N PRO A 500 24.40 4.43 2.55
CA PRO A 500 25.44 3.44 2.83
C PRO A 500 25.52 2.44 1.66
N ASP A 501 26.74 2.05 1.29
CA ASP A 501 26.96 1.10 0.21
C ASP A 501 26.38 -0.28 0.59
N MET A 502 25.22 -0.58 0.02
CA MET A 502 24.45 -1.79 0.31
C MET A 502 25.12 -3.06 -0.22
N THR A 503 26.17 -2.96 -1.06
CA THR A 503 26.90 -4.13 -1.56
C THR A 503 27.53 -4.94 -0.43
N THR A 504 28.07 -4.26 0.58
CA THR A 504 28.69 -4.94 1.74
C THR A 504 27.64 -5.71 2.55
N TYR A 505 26.45 -5.13 2.76
CA TYR A 505 25.35 -5.79 3.47
C TYR A 505 24.78 -6.98 2.68
N ILE A 506 24.72 -6.89 1.35
CA ILE A 506 24.29 -8.00 0.48
C ILE A 506 25.29 -9.16 0.55
N ILE A 507 26.60 -8.87 0.54
CA ILE A 507 27.64 -9.91 0.66
C ILE A 507 27.58 -10.60 2.03
N ILE A 508 27.37 -9.85 3.11
CA ILE A 508 27.19 -10.41 4.47
C ILE A 508 25.93 -11.28 4.53
N ALA A 509 24.82 -10.84 3.94
CA ALA A 509 23.56 -11.59 3.91
C ALA A 509 23.72 -12.91 3.14
N ILE A 510 24.39 -12.90 1.98
CA ILE A 510 24.70 -14.12 1.21
C ILE A 510 25.58 -15.07 2.03
N GLY A 511 26.61 -14.55 2.71
CA GLY A 511 27.48 -15.33 3.59
C GLY A 511 26.73 -16.02 4.73
N LEU A 512 25.80 -15.32 5.39
CA LEU A 512 24.96 -15.87 6.45
C LEU A 512 24.01 -16.96 5.94
N VAL A 513 23.41 -16.78 4.77
CA VAL A 513 22.52 -17.80 4.17
C VAL A 513 23.29 -19.08 3.85
N VAL A 514 24.51 -18.97 3.29
CA VAL A 514 25.36 -20.14 3.01
C VAL A 514 25.73 -20.87 4.30
N LEU A 515 26.07 -20.14 5.37
CA LEU A 515 26.39 -20.72 6.68
C LEU A 515 25.19 -21.49 7.28
N ILE A 516 23.98 -20.94 7.18
CA ILE A 516 22.75 -21.60 7.65
C ILE A 516 22.50 -22.89 6.86
N VAL A 517 22.67 -22.86 5.53
CA VAL A 517 22.48 -24.05 4.67
C VAL A 517 23.51 -25.13 4.99
N LEU A 518 24.78 -24.76 5.21
CA LEU A 518 25.83 -25.70 5.62
C LEU A 518 25.58 -26.30 7.01
N SER A 519 25.12 -25.50 7.98
CA SER A 519 24.74 -25.99 9.30
C SER A 519 23.54 -26.93 9.23
N PHE A 520 22.54 -26.63 8.39
CA PHE A 520 21.33 -27.45 8.25
C PHE A 520 21.63 -28.78 7.57
N THR A 521 22.43 -28.78 6.50
CA THR A 521 22.87 -30.00 5.81
C THR A 521 23.74 -30.89 6.70
N PHE A 522 24.63 -30.32 7.49
CA PHE A 522 25.41 -31.06 8.50
C PHE A 522 24.51 -31.64 9.61
N GLY A 523 23.54 -30.85 10.10
CA GLY A 523 22.56 -31.30 11.10
C GLY A 523 21.69 -32.47 10.61
N ILE A 524 21.19 -32.40 9.38
CA ILE A 524 20.45 -33.50 8.73
C ILE A 524 21.36 -34.73 8.58
N GLY A 525 22.59 -34.55 8.11
CA GLY A 525 23.56 -35.64 7.96
C GLY A 525 23.85 -36.35 9.28
N TYR A 526 24.00 -35.59 10.37
CA TYR A 526 24.20 -36.12 11.72
C TYR A 526 22.96 -36.88 12.23
N ALA A 527 21.75 -36.30 12.07
CA ALA A 527 20.50 -36.94 12.49
C ALA A 527 20.23 -38.26 11.76
N ILE A 528 20.51 -38.33 10.45
CA ILE A 528 20.39 -39.58 9.67
C ILE A 528 21.38 -40.64 10.17
N ARG A 529 22.61 -40.24 10.51
CA ARG A 529 23.64 -41.16 11.01
C ARG A 529 23.26 -41.79 12.35
N GLU A 530 22.73 -41.00 13.29
CA GLU A 530 22.26 -41.50 14.58
C GLU A 530 21.05 -42.46 14.41
N LYS A 531 20.06 -42.08 13.60
CA LYS A 531 18.87 -42.92 13.37
C LYS A 531 19.22 -44.27 12.73
N LYS A 532 20.25 -44.33 11.89
CA LYS A 532 20.73 -45.59 11.28
C LYS A 532 21.50 -46.48 12.27
N LYS A 533 22.19 -45.88 13.24
CA LYS A 533 22.93 -46.58 14.30
C LYS A 533 21.97 -47.25 15.28
N GLU A 534 20.89 -46.57 15.65
CA GLU A 534 19.85 -47.08 16.54
C GLU A 534 19.14 -48.33 15.98
N LYS A 535 18.72 -48.30 14.71
CA LYS A 535 18.10 -49.46 14.03
C LYS A 535 18.96 -50.73 14.04
N ARG A 536 20.30 -50.59 14.02
CA ARG A 536 21.23 -51.73 14.06
C ARG A 536 21.34 -52.37 15.45
N ARG A 537 21.16 -51.60 16.54
CA ARG A 537 21.16 -52.14 17.91
C ARG A 537 19.93 -53.00 18.17
N LEU A 538 18.74 -52.49 17.83
CA LEU A 538 17.47 -53.15 18.09
C LEU A 538 17.28 -54.48 17.32
N THR A 539 17.92 -54.64 16.16
CA THR A 539 17.90 -55.90 15.40
C THR A 539 18.79 -56.99 16.03
N LYS A 540 19.88 -56.63 16.71
CA LYS A 540 20.75 -57.59 17.40
C LYS A 540 20.08 -58.21 18.63
N GLU A 541 19.07 -57.57 19.20
CA GLU A 541 18.43 -58.04 20.44
C GLU A 541 17.40 -59.18 20.22
N CYS A 542 16.92 -59.42 18.99
CA CYS A 542 15.87 -60.41 18.73
C CYS A 542 16.38 -61.77 18.25
N ILE A 543 17.62 -61.82 17.75
CA ILE A 543 18.30 -63.05 17.36
C ILE A 543 19.28 -63.38 18.47
N ILE A 544 19.11 -64.54 19.11
CA ILE A 544 19.99 -65.03 20.16
C ILE A 544 20.96 -66.04 19.53
N PRO A 545 22.27 -65.75 19.49
CA PRO A 545 23.27 -66.71 19.03
C PRO A 545 23.27 -67.96 19.91
N PHE A 546 23.38 -69.15 19.31
CA PHE A 546 23.38 -70.42 20.04
C PHE A 546 24.49 -70.50 21.09
N ILE A 547 25.64 -69.87 20.85
CA ILE A 547 26.76 -69.81 21.79
C ILE A 547 26.42 -69.10 23.11
N GLU A 548 25.41 -68.23 23.13
CA GLU A 548 24.92 -67.56 24.34
C GLU A 548 23.97 -68.44 25.17
N LEU A 549 23.44 -69.52 24.58
CA LEU A 549 22.54 -70.47 25.22
C LEU A 549 23.35 -71.66 25.76
N ARG A 550 23.54 -71.72 27.08
CA ARG A 550 24.22 -72.88 27.71
C ARG A 550 23.21 -73.95 28.08
N ASN A 551 23.41 -75.18 27.62
CA ASN A 551 22.51 -76.30 27.91
C ASN A 551 22.60 -76.72 29.38
N LEU A 552 21.47 -76.71 30.10
CA LEU A 552 21.45 -77.02 31.53
C LEU A 552 21.75 -78.50 31.85
N LYS A 553 21.53 -79.41 30.89
CA LYS A 553 21.85 -80.85 31.03
C LYS A 553 23.36 -81.10 30.98
N GLU A 554 24.07 -80.38 30.11
CA GLU A 554 25.54 -80.47 30.00
C GLU A 554 26.24 -79.86 31.22
N ILE A 555 25.71 -78.77 31.77
CA ILE A 555 26.24 -78.14 33.00
C ILE A 555 26.10 -79.09 34.20
N LYS A 556 24.94 -79.75 34.35
CA LYS A 556 24.69 -80.68 35.47
C LYS A 556 25.52 -81.97 35.42
N ASN A 557 25.90 -82.43 34.22
CA ASN A 557 26.67 -83.67 34.06
C ASN A 557 28.19 -83.48 34.25
N ASN A 558 28.71 -82.27 34.00
CA ASN A 558 30.14 -81.98 34.12
C ASN A 558 30.55 -81.40 35.49
N ASP A 559 29.66 -80.72 36.21
CA ASP A 559 29.93 -80.17 37.54
C ASP A 559 29.00 -80.79 38.59
N GLY A 560 29.54 -81.65 39.46
CA GLY A 560 28.85 -82.19 40.64
C GLY A 560 28.56 -81.16 41.75
N SER A 561 28.39 -79.88 41.39
CA SER A 561 28.17 -78.78 42.33
C SER A 561 26.78 -78.17 42.15
N ASN A 562 26.13 -77.88 43.28
CA ASN A 562 24.82 -77.22 43.33
C ASN A 562 24.90 -75.87 42.60
N ILE A 563 24.24 -75.77 41.44
CA ILE A 563 24.11 -74.52 40.70
C ILE A 563 23.33 -73.52 41.59
N GLU A 564 24.02 -72.55 42.20
CA GLU A 564 23.40 -71.40 42.87
C GLU A 564 22.73 -70.50 41.81
N ILE A 565 21.52 -70.87 41.41
CA ILE A 565 20.63 -70.03 40.62
C ILE A 565 19.91 -69.10 41.60
N ASN A 566 20.43 -67.89 41.82
CA ASN A 566 19.65 -66.67 42.10
C ASN A 566 20.56 -65.47 42.43
N LYS A 567 20.56 -64.44 41.55
CA LYS A 567 20.86 -63.05 41.92
C LYS A 567 20.40 -62.08 40.81
N SER A 568 19.10 -61.84 40.70
CA SER A 568 18.57 -60.65 39.98
C SER A 568 17.07 -60.41 40.22
N LEU A 569 16.65 -60.30 41.49
CA LEU A 569 15.40 -59.62 41.84
C LEU A 569 15.62 -58.76 43.08
N ARG A 570 16.38 -57.67 42.96
CA ARG A 570 16.26 -56.49 43.84
C ARG A 570 16.66 -55.23 43.08
N SER A 571 15.67 -54.43 42.73
CA SER A 571 15.84 -53.01 42.42
C SER A 571 16.14 -52.23 43.71
N ILE A 572 17.01 -51.24 43.57
CA ILE A 572 17.30 -50.13 44.49
C ILE A 572 15.95 -49.40 44.73
N GLN A 573 15.43 -49.16 45.95
CA GLN A 573 15.95 -48.39 47.07
C GLN A 573 15.19 -48.74 48.39
N SER A 574 15.89 -48.59 49.51
CA SER A 574 15.61 -48.86 50.94
C SER A 574 14.24 -48.49 51.55
N ILE A 575 13.72 -49.34 52.47
CA ILE A 575 13.49 -49.11 53.92
C ILE A 575 12.89 -50.36 54.63
N SER A 576 13.52 -50.74 55.76
CA SER A 576 13.11 -51.55 56.93
C SER A 576 12.54 -52.98 56.82
N ASN A 577 13.29 -53.92 57.42
CA ASN A 577 12.90 -54.97 58.37
C ASN A 577 11.61 -55.78 58.11
N LEU A 578 11.75 -57.03 57.64
CA LEU A 578 11.28 -58.25 58.32
C LEU A 578 11.76 -59.50 57.56
N SER A 579 12.26 -60.47 58.31
CA SER A 579 12.79 -61.76 57.89
C SER A 579 11.71 -62.76 57.44
N THR A 580 11.97 -63.52 56.37
CA THR A 580 11.79 -64.99 56.34
C THR A 580 12.66 -65.60 55.24
N ASN A 581 13.59 -66.46 55.63
CA ASN A 581 14.33 -67.34 54.76
C ASN A 581 13.40 -68.44 54.21
N THR A 582 13.37 -68.62 52.89
CA THR A 582 13.01 -69.90 52.26
C THR A 582 13.95 -70.17 51.10
N LYS A 583 15.01 -70.95 51.39
CA LYS A 583 15.81 -71.61 50.36
C LYS A 583 14.92 -72.67 49.70
N LEU A 584 14.47 -72.43 48.48
CA LEU A 584 13.77 -73.41 47.66
C LEU A 584 14.72 -73.83 46.53
N THR A 585 15.57 -74.83 46.83
CA THR A 585 16.39 -75.52 45.83
C THR A 585 15.45 -76.30 44.91
N ALA A 586 15.28 -75.83 43.67
CA ALA A 586 14.59 -76.58 42.64
C ALA A 586 15.45 -77.82 42.26
N ASN A 587 15.14 -78.97 42.86
CA ASN A 587 15.60 -80.26 42.38
C ASN A 587 14.92 -80.56 41.03
N ILE A 588 15.41 -79.95 39.95
CA ILE A 588 14.96 -80.26 38.59
C ILE A 588 15.51 -81.65 38.23
N GLU A 589 14.67 -82.67 38.20
CA GLU A 589 15.04 -84.03 37.76
C GLU A 589 15.61 -83.99 36.33
N SER A 590 16.73 -84.69 36.10
CA SER A 590 17.46 -84.74 34.80
C SER A 590 16.59 -85.17 33.61
N LYS A 591 15.56 -86.01 33.85
CA LYS A 591 14.59 -86.44 32.83
C LYS A 591 13.61 -85.35 32.36
N LYS A 592 13.46 -84.23 33.08
CA LYS A 592 12.54 -83.12 32.71
C LYS A 592 13.22 -81.94 32.03
N LEU A 593 14.55 -81.94 31.94
CA LEU A 593 15.33 -80.83 31.37
C LEU A 593 15.29 -80.78 29.83
N GLU A 594 14.96 -81.88 29.18
CA GLU A 594 14.86 -81.98 27.73
C GLU A 594 13.76 -82.98 27.35
N THR A 595 12.81 -82.54 26.52
CA THR A 595 11.75 -83.36 25.93
C THR A 595 11.84 -83.29 24.41
N GLU A 596 10.98 -84.05 23.70
CA GLU A 596 10.89 -83.98 22.24
C GLU A 596 10.55 -82.58 21.73
N ASN A 597 9.76 -81.81 22.49
CA ASN A 597 9.25 -80.50 22.08
C ASN A 597 9.97 -79.31 22.74
N TYR A 598 10.68 -79.52 23.85
CA TYR A 598 11.21 -78.42 24.67
C TYR A 598 12.63 -78.70 25.20
N SER A 599 13.43 -77.64 25.38
CA SER A 599 14.75 -77.66 26.03
C SER A 599 14.90 -76.48 26.97
N HIS A 600 15.72 -76.63 28.00
CA HIS A 600 16.01 -75.54 28.95
C HIS A 600 17.45 -75.06 28.80
N PHE A 601 17.63 -73.74 28.78
CA PHE A 601 18.94 -73.10 28.62
C PHE A 601 19.18 -72.09 29.73
N LEU A 602 20.45 -71.76 29.96
CA LEU A 602 20.85 -70.57 30.71
C LEU A 602 21.16 -69.45 29.71
N TYR A 603 20.44 -68.33 29.81
CA TYR A 603 20.62 -67.14 28.98
C TYR A 603 20.66 -65.90 29.88
N ASN A 604 21.70 -65.05 29.74
CA ASN A 604 21.88 -63.86 30.59
C ASN A 604 21.77 -64.13 32.11
N ARG A 605 22.27 -65.28 32.58
CA ARG A 605 22.21 -65.74 33.99
C ARG A 605 20.79 -66.07 34.49
N GLU A 606 19.80 -66.16 33.61
CA GLU A 606 18.46 -66.62 33.91
C GLU A 606 18.16 -67.93 33.17
N VAL A 607 17.33 -68.79 33.78
CA VAL A 607 16.85 -70.00 33.11
C VAL A 607 15.76 -69.61 32.11
N VAL A 608 15.93 -70.06 30.87
CA VAL A 608 14.98 -69.85 29.78
C VAL A 608 14.49 -71.18 29.24
N PHE A 609 13.28 -71.14 28.69
CA PHE A 609 12.55 -72.24 28.09
C PHE A 609 12.58 -72.11 26.57
N GLY A 610 13.13 -73.09 25.88
CA GLY A 610 13.25 -73.13 24.43
C GLY A 610 12.26 -74.11 23.81
N ILE A 611 11.40 -73.63 22.92
CA ILE A 611 10.49 -74.45 22.12
C ILE A 611 11.21 -74.89 20.85
N LYS A 612 11.22 -76.20 20.56
CA LYS A 612 11.85 -76.81 19.40
C LYS A 612 10.93 -76.73 18.18
N TYR A 613 11.40 -76.13 17.09
CA TYR A 613 10.70 -76.14 15.81
C TYR A 613 11.49 -76.96 14.79
N GLN A 614 10.87 -77.98 14.21
CA GLN A 614 11.47 -78.88 13.21
C GLN A 614 11.47 -78.26 11.80
N VAL A 615 11.84 -76.97 11.70
CA VAL A 615 11.83 -76.20 10.45
C VAL A 615 13.06 -75.30 10.39
N ARG A 616 13.51 -74.97 9.18
CA ARG A 616 14.51 -73.92 8.96
C ARG A 616 13.86 -72.79 8.18
N VAL A 617 13.69 -71.64 8.81
CA VAL A 617 13.08 -70.44 8.21
C VAL A 617 14.14 -69.35 8.07
N ARG A 618 14.16 -68.66 6.93
CA ARG A 618 15.00 -67.47 6.71
C ARG A 618 14.27 -66.25 7.25
N ILE A 619 14.85 -65.56 8.22
CA ILE A 619 14.26 -64.35 8.83
C ILE A 619 14.61 -63.11 7.99
N PHE A 620 13.60 -62.42 7.47
CA PHE A 620 13.72 -61.16 6.75
C PHE A 620 13.59 -59.93 7.68
N ASN A 621 13.83 -58.72 7.16
CA ASN A 621 13.77 -57.48 7.97
C ASN A 621 12.36 -57.19 8.52
N GLU A 622 11.32 -57.62 7.82
CA GLU A 622 9.91 -57.49 8.23
C GLU A 622 9.62 -58.42 9.41
N ASP A 623 10.12 -59.65 9.36
CA ASP A 623 10.04 -60.65 10.44
C ASP A 623 10.71 -60.15 11.72
N LEU A 624 11.88 -59.52 11.61
CA LEU A 624 12.58 -58.91 12.75
C LEU A 624 11.75 -57.79 13.41
N THR A 625 10.91 -57.11 12.64
CA THR A 625 10.02 -56.09 13.18
C THR A 625 8.85 -56.71 13.94
N GLN A 626 8.33 -57.85 13.49
CA GLN A 626 7.31 -58.60 14.23
C GLN A 626 7.89 -59.20 15.52
N LEU A 627 9.06 -59.85 15.46
CA LEU A 627 9.74 -60.41 16.64
C LEU A 627 10.03 -59.34 17.71
N ARG A 628 10.42 -58.12 17.30
CA ARG A 628 10.58 -56.97 18.21
C ARG A 628 9.28 -56.64 18.94
N LYS A 629 8.16 -56.61 18.21
CA LYS A 629 6.86 -56.35 18.82
C LYS A 629 6.48 -57.46 19.81
N ILE A 630 6.74 -58.73 19.50
CA ILE A 630 6.45 -59.86 20.43
C ILE A 630 7.29 -59.71 21.70
N LYS A 631 8.58 -59.42 21.55
CA LYS A 631 9.50 -59.23 22.68
C LYS A 631 9.09 -58.06 23.59
N GLN A 632 8.46 -57.03 23.03
CA GLN A 632 7.94 -55.88 23.77
C GLN A 632 6.60 -56.15 24.46
N LEU A 633 5.86 -57.20 24.07
CA LEU A 633 4.64 -57.58 24.79
C LEU A 633 5.01 -57.97 26.22
N ASP A 634 4.29 -57.38 27.16
CA ASP A 634 4.45 -57.62 28.59
C ASP A 634 3.08 -57.61 29.24
N HIS A 635 2.71 -58.73 29.85
CA HIS A 635 1.44 -58.90 30.54
C HIS A 635 1.58 -59.98 31.61
N ASP A 636 0.79 -59.87 32.68
CA ASP A 636 0.88 -60.78 33.82
C ASP A 636 0.46 -62.21 33.50
N ASN A 637 -0.25 -62.45 32.40
CA ASN A 637 -0.63 -63.79 31.95
C ASN A 637 -0.09 -64.18 30.56
N LEU A 638 0.86 -63.41 30.01
CA LEU A 638 1.63 -63.79 28.82
C LEU A 638 3.07 -64.11 29.22
N ASN A 639 3.62 -65.19 28.67
CA ASN A 639 5.00 -65.54 28.91
C ASN A 639 5.92 -64.59 28.14
N LYS A 640 7.03 -64.17 28.76
CA LYS A 640 7.95 -63.21 28.14
C LYS A 640 8.75 -63.89 27.04
N PHE A 641 8.65 -63.37 25.82
CA PHE A 641 9.47 -63.79 24.70
C PHE A 641 10.86 -63.14 24.78
N CYS A 642 11.92 -63.95 24.68
CA CYS A 642 13.30 -63.48 24.76
C CYS A 642 13.93 -63.25 23.38
N GLY A 643 13.64 -64.13 22.42
CA GLY A 643 14.18 -64.08 21.06
C GLY A 643 14.14 -65.43 20.34
N VAL A 644 14.66 -65.49 19.12
CA VAL A 644 14.79 -66.73 18.34
C VAL A 644 16.26 -67.08 18.19
N CYS A 645 16.61 -68.37 18.30
CA CYS A 645 17.93 -68.89 17.97
C CYS A 645 17.84 -69.72 16.68
N THR A 646 18.45 -69.20 15.61
CA THR A 646 18.39 -69.76 14.24
C THR A 646 19.65 -70.53 13.85
N ASP A 647 20.76 -70.30 14.55
CA ASP A 647 22.09 -70.86 14.27
C ASP A 647 22.36 -72.20 14.97
N ALA A 648 21.43 -72.66 15.81
CA ALA A 648 21.44 -74.00 16.40
C ALA A 648 21.05 -75.09 15.36
N PRO A 649 21.34 -76.38 15.61
CA PRO A 649 20.95 -77.49 14.73
C PRO A 649 19.43 -77.56 14.44
N ILE A 650 18.63 -77.13 15.43
CA ILE A 650 17.17 -77.01 15.41
C ILE A 650 16.81 -75.57 15.78
N LEU A 651 15.77 -75.01 15.17
CA LEU A 651 15.29 -73.65 15.46
C LEU A 651 14.64 -73.60 16.86
N TYR A 652 15.04 -72.63 17.69
CA TYR A 652 14.45 -72.43 19.02
C TYR A 652 13.75 -71.08 19.16
N GLY A 653 12.52 -71.11 19.68
CA GLY A 653 11.86 -69.92 20.24
C GLY A 653 12.14 -69.87 21.73
N ILE A 654 12.82 -68.83 22.20
CA ILE A 654 13.27 -68.70 23.58
C ILE A 654 12.28 -67.85 24.38
N TRP A 655 11.78 -68.40 25.47
CA TRP A 655 10.80 -67.82 26.38
C TRP A 655 11.31 -67.88 27.82
N LYS A 656 10.72 -67.09 28.71
CA LYS A 656 11.04 -67.16 30.14
C LYS A 656 10.60 -68.50 30.75
N TYR A 657 11.44 -69.07 31.62
CA TYR A 657 11.13 -70.35 32.27
C TYR A 657 10.06 -70.23 33.35
N CYS A 658 9.14 -71.19 33.35
CA CYS A 658 8.06 -71.33 34.33
C CYS A 658 8.28 -72.60 35.17
N GLN A 659 8.56 -72.42 36.47
CA GLN A 659 9.11 -73.48 37.32
C GLN A 659 8.15 -74.65 37.59
N ARG A 660 6.83 -74.45 37.46
CA ARG A 660 5.82 -75.48 37.77
C ARG A 660 5.41 -76.32 36.56
N GLY A 661 5.97 -76.04 35.38
CA GLY A 661 5.70 -76.77 34.14
C GLY A 661 4.44 -76.27 33.43
N SER A 662 3.94 -77.07 32.50
CA SER A 662 2.69 -76.79 31.78
C SER A 662 1.46 -77.18 32.59
N LEU A 663 0.30 -76.64 32.22
CA LEU A 663 -0.98 -77.00 32.81
C LEU A 663 -1.29 -78.49 32.60
N LYS A 664 -0.90 -79.05 31.44
CA LYS A 664 -0.98 -80.49 31.17
C LYS A 664 -0.19 -81.32 32.19
N ASP A 665 1.02 -80.89 32.53
CA ASP A 665 1.85 -81.57 33.55
C ASP A 665 1.25 -81.47 34.95
N LEU A 666 0.46 -80.42 35.22
CA LEU A 666 -0.23 -80.25 36.49
C LEU A 666 -1.44 -81.18 36.60
N ILE A 667 -2.24 -81.28 35.53
CA ILE A 667 -3.42 -82.14 35.45
C ILE A 667 -3.00 -83.61 35.63
N ALA A 668 -1.94 -84.06 34.95
CA ALA A 668 -1.44 -85.43 35.03
C ALA A 668 -0.89 -85.85 36.41
N LYS A 669 -0.61 -84.91 37.32
CA LYS A 669 -0.07 -85.21 38.66
C LYS A 669 -1.14 -85.38 39.73
N GLU A 670 -2.40 -85.05 39.45
CA GLU A 670 -3.60 -85.08 40.31
C GLU A 670 -3.52 -84.36 41.69
N GLN A 671 -2.32 -83.98 42.16
CA GLN A 671 -2.06 -83.50 43.53
C GLN A 671 -2.55 -82.07 43.84
N TYR A 672 -2.98 -81.29 42.85
CA TYR A 672 -3.21 -79.84 43.01
C TYR A 672 -4.52 -79.31 42.40
N VAL A 673 -5.27 -80.13 41.65
CA VAL A 673 -6.50 -79.71 40.93
C VAL A 673 -7.76 -80.00 41.77
N GLY A 674 -7.59 -80.36 43.05
CA GLY A 674 -8.65 -80.70 44.01
C GLY A 674 -9.60 -79.54 44.36
N ASP A 675 -9.07 -78.32 44.40
CA ASP A 675 -9.74 -77.12 44.90
C ASP A 675 -10.36 -76.29 43.76
N SER A 676 -11.69 -76.08 43.83
CA SER A 676 -12.45 -75.27 42.88
C SER A 676 -11.94 -73.83 42.77
N PHE A 677 -11.41 -73.27 43.86
CA PHE A 677 -10.84 -71.94 43.84
C PHE A 677 -9.56 -71.88 42.97
N VAL A 678 -8.67 -72.87 43.11
CA VAL A 678 -7.45 -72.98 42.29
C VAL A 678 -7.80 -73.12 40.81
N MET A 679 -8.75 -74.00 40.46
CA MET A 679 -9.21 -74.16 39.08
C MET A 679 -9.73 -72.85 38.48
N PHE A 680 -10.57 -72.12 39.23
CA PHE A 680 -11.09 -70.83 38.78
C PHE A 680 -9.96 -69.81 38.55
N THR A 681 -8.96 -69.74 39.45
CA THR A 681 -7.82 -68.81 39.26
C THR A 681 -6.99 -69.14 38.02
N LEU A 682 -6.77 -70.43 37.72
CA LEU A 682 -6.06 -70.86 36.51
C LEU A 682 -6.85 -70.50 35.24
N MET A 683 -8.16 -70.74 35.23
CA MET A 683 -9.04 -70.38 34.09
C MET A 683 -9.08 -68.86 33.87
N ARG A 684 -9.21 -68.08 34.96
CA ARG A 684 -9.20 -66.62 34.91
C ARG A 684 -7.88 -66.09 34.35
N ASP A 685 -6.76 -66.65 34.78
CA ASP A 685 -5.43 -66.25 34.31
C ASP A 685 -5.27 -66.53 32.81
N ILE A 686 -5.74 -67.69 32.30
CA ILE A 686 -5.74 -67.98 30.86
C ILE A 686 -6.65 -67.00 30.11
N ALA A 687 -7.87 -66.75 30.60
CA ALA A 687 -8.78 -65.79 29.98
C ALA A 687 -8.19 -64.38 29.91
N SER A 688 -7.53 -63.92 30.99
CA SER A 688 -6.84 -62.63 31.03
C SER A 688 -5.67 -62.57 30.04
N GLY A 689 -4.91 -63.66 29.92
CA GLY A 689 -3.85 -63.81 28.91
C GLY A 689 -4.39 -63.73 27.48
N LEU A 690 -5.50 -64.39 27.19
CA LEU A 690 -6.14 -64.35 25.87
C LEU A 690 -6.69 -62.96 25.53
N ILE A 691 -7.34 -62.28 26.46
CA ILE A 691 -7.80 -60.89 26.27
C ILE A 691 -6.62 -59.99 25.91
N ALA A 692 -5.52 -60.09 26.66
CA ALA A 692 -4.32 -59.31 26.40
C ALA A 692 -3.70 -59.64 25.03
N LEU A 693 -3.67 -60.91 24.64
CA LEU A 693 -3.14 -61.33 23.35
C LEU A 693 -4.01 -60.87 22.18
N HIS A 694 -5.34 -61.05 22.30
CA HIS A 694 -6.35 -60.65 21.30
C HIS A 694 -6.39 -59.14 21.07
N GLY A 695 -6.05 -58.34 22.10
CA GLY A 695 -5.88 -56.89 21.99
C GLY A 695 -4.51 -56.46 21.47
N SER A 696 -3.55 -57.38 21.36
CA SER A 696 -2.20 -57.10 20.87
C SER A 696 -2.07 -57.27 19.35
N PHE A 697 -0.92 -56.86 18.79
CA PHE A 697 -0.64 -57.05 17.36
C PHE A 697 -0.51 -58.55 16.96
N ALA A 698 -0.28 -59.46 17.92
CA ALA A 698 -0.21 -60.90 17.63
C ALA A 698 -1.58 -61.46 17.25
N GLY A 699 -2.68 -60.82 17.69
CA GLY A 699 -4.04 -61.23 17.35
C GLY A 699 -4.43 -62.52 18.06
N ALA A 700 -4.68 -63.58 17.30
CA ALA A 700 -5.01 -64.90 17.84
C ALA A 700 -3.76 -65.66 18.29
N HIS A 701 -3.90 -66.53 19.28
CA HIS A 701 -2.91 -67.53 19.64
C HIS A 701 -2.81 -68.60 18.55
N GLY A 702 -3.95 -69.13 18.10
CA GLY A 702 -4.13 -70.06 16.99
C GLY A 702 -3.71 -71.52 17.22
N MET A 703 -2.94 -71.80 18.27
CA MET A 703 -2.59 -73.15 18.74
C MET A 703 -2.58 -73.21 20.27
N LEU A 704 -3.63 -72.67 20.91
CA LEU A 704 -3.73 -72.69 22.36
C LEU A 704 -4.00 -74.13 22.83
N SER A 705 -3.25 -74.59 23.82
CA SER A 705 -3.42 -75.90 24.44
C SER A 705 -2.95 -75.86 25.89
N SER A 706 -3.28 -76.88 26.67
CA SER A 706 -2.79 -77.02 28.05
C SER A 706 -1.26 -77.17 28.13
N GLU A 707 -0.56 -77.51 27.03
CA GLU A 707 0.90 -77.53 26.94
C GLU A 707 1.51 -76.11 26.87
N ASN A 708 0.80 -75.19 26.20
CA ASN A 708 1.26 -73.82 25.98
C ASN A 708 0.90 -72.87 27.14
N CYS A 709 0.06 -73.31 28.07
CA CYS A 709 -0.26 -72.64 29.32
C CYS A 709 0.73 -73.05 30.42
N LEU A 710 1.74 -72.22 30.68
CA LEU A 710 2.80 -72.52 31.65
C LEU A 710 2.51 -71.89 33.01
N ILE A 711 2.99 -72.49 34.10
CA ILE A 711 2.74 -71.99 35.45
C ILE A 711 4.04 -71.54 36.10
N ASN A 712 4.09 -70.27 36.51
CA ASN A 712 5.26 -69.71 37.17
C ASN A 712 5.35 -70.12 38.66
N ASP A 713 6.42 -69.69 39.33
CA ASP A 713 6.68 -69.92 40.75
C ASP A 713 5.54 -69.40 41.66
N ARG A 714 4.90 -68.30 41.26
CA ARG A 714 3.77 -67.64 41.93
C ARG A 714 2.39 -68.21 41.61
N TRP A 715 2.31 -69.39 40.99
CA TRP A 715 1.03 -70.05 40.61
C TRP A 715 0.17 -69.26 39.61
N GLN A 716 0.78 -68.39 38.81
CA GLN A 716 0.09 -67.67 37.74
C GLN A 716 0.28 -68.38 36.41
N VAL A 717 -0.78 -68.43 35.60
CA VAL A 717 -0.70 -68.99 34.24
C VAL A 717 -0.13 -67.95 33.28
N LYS A 718 0.82 -68.39 32.46
CA LYS A 718 1.53 -67.64 31.43
C LYS A 718 1.37 -68.36 30.10
N ILE A 719 0.61 -67.78 29.17
CA ILE A 719 0.44 -68.31 27.82
C ILE A 719 1.74 -68.10 27.03
N SER A 720 2.26 -69.14 26.38
CA SER A 720 3.52 -69.15 25.62
C SER A 720 3.30 -69.60 24.17
N ASP A 721 4.32 -69.48 23.30
CA ASP A 721 4.26 -69.89 21.88
C ASP A 721 3.31 -69.06 20.99
N PHE A 722 3.05 -67.80 21.36
CA PHE A 722 2.22 -66.89 20.57
C PHE A 722 3.03 -66.02 19.60
N GLY A 723 2.40 -65.56 18.51
CA GLY A 723 2.93 -64.54 17.60
C GLY A 723 4.04 -65.00 16.63
N LEU A 724 4.51 -66.24 16.71
CA LEU A 724 5.56 -66.80 15.83
C LEU A 724 4.99 -67.43 14.55
N ASN A 725 4.05 -66.74 13.90
CA ASN A 725 3.29 -67.29 12.76
C ASN A 725 4.21 -67.71 11.59
N MET A 726 5.26 -66.94 11.30
CA MET A 726 6.21 -67.28 10.23
C MET A 726 6.92 -68.62 10.47
N ILE A 727 7.11 -69.02 11.73
CA ILE A 727 7.73 -70.30 12.11
C ILE A 727 6.66 -71.40 12.17
N ARG A 728 5.53 -71.11 12.81
CA ARG A 728 4.46 -72.08 13.07
C ARG A 728 3.72 -72.55 11.82
N GLU A 729 3.49 -71.67 10.84
CA GLU A 729 2.86 -72.06 9.56
C GLU A 729 3.69 -73.10 8.79
N SER A 730 5.02 -73.01 8.91
CA SER A 730 5.97 -73.91 8.27
C SER A 730 6.15 -75.23 9.01
N GLN A 731 5.66 -75.36 10.26
CA GLN A 731 5.84 -76.54 11.09
C GLN A 731 4.79 -77.63 10.75
N PRO A 732 5.20 -78.90 10.59
CA PRO A 732 4.25 -80.00 10.47
C PRO A 732 3.47 -80.18 11.78
N MET A 733 2.13 -80.23 11.67
CA MET A 733 1.24 -80.41 12.81
C MET A 733 0.94 -81.88 13.05
N SER A 734 1.19 -82.36 14.26
CA SER A 734 0.74 -83.70 14.70
C SER A 734 -0.79 -83.71 14.86
N LYS A 735 -1.45 -84.80 14.42
CA LYS A 735 -2.90 -84.99 14.58
C LYS A 735 -3.37 -84.76 16.02
N ARG A 736 -2.55 -85.15 17.01
CA ARG A 736 -2.84 -84.94 18.44
C ARG A 736 -2.96 -83.47 18.85
N LYS A 737 -2.19 -82.57 18.22
CA LYS A 737 -2.25 -81.13 18.52
C LYS A 737 -3.52 -80.46 17.98
N LEU A 738 -4.25 -81.14 17.09
CA LEU A 738 -5.51 -80.64 16.52
C LEU A 738 -6.72 -80.83 17.46
N LEU A 739 -6.57 -81.59 18.57
CA LEU A 739 -7.66 -81.85 19.53
C LEU A 739 -8.19 -80.58 20.21
N TRP A 740 -7.37 -79.54 20.34
CA TRP A 740 -7.77 -78.24 20.88
C TRP A 740 -8.24 -77.26 19.79
N THR A 741 -8.14 -77.64 18.51
CA THR A 741 -8.46 -76.76 17.38
C THR A 741 -9.96 -76.78 17.10
N ALA A 742 -10.53 -75.60 16.90
CA ALA A 742 -11.94 -75.45 16.58
C ALA A 742 -12.31 -76.08 15.23
N PRO A 743 -13.49 -76.71 15.10
CA PRO A 743 -13.88 -77.46 13.90
C PRO A 743 -13.92 -76.61 12.62
N GLU A 744 -14.24 -75.33 12.72
CA GLU A 744 -14.20 -74.38 11.60
C GLU A 744 -12.78 -74.15 11.08
N LEU A 745 -11.79 -74.05 11.97
CA LEU A 745 -10.39 -73.88 11.58
C LEU A 745 -9.82 -75.14 10.91
N LEU A 746 -10.29 -76.32 11.32
CA LEU A 746 -9.93 -77.60 10.70
C LEU A 746 -10.49 -77.73 9.28
N ARG A 747 -11.74 -77.29 9.04
CA ARG A 747 -12.37 -77.30 7.70
C ARG A 747 -11.72 -76.33 6.73
N GLU A 748 -11.33 -75.15 7.23
CA GLU A 748 -10.71 -74.09 6.41
C GLU A 748 -9.19 -74.25 6.26
N ASN A 749 -8.58 -75.20 6.97
CA ASN A 749 -7.13 -75.39 7.05
C ASN A 749 -6.38 -74.10 7.46
N ASN A 750 -7.01 -73.27 8.30
CA ASN A 750 -6.46 -71.98 8.73
C ASN A 750 -5.52 -72.16 9.93
N ARG A 751 -4.22 -72.22 9.65
CA ARG A 751 -3.16 -72.44 10.67
C ARG A 751 -2.80 -71.21 11.52
N LYS A 752 -3.21 -70.01 11.10
CA LYS A 752 -3.00 -68.78 11.89
C LYS A 752 -3.95 -68.72 13.09
N GLY A 753 -5.08 -69.41 12.98
CA GLY A 753 -6.17 -69.39 13.96
C GLY A 753 -6.91 -68.06 14.00
N THR A 754 -7.99 -68.04 14.77
CA THR A 754 -8.87 -66.88 14.97
C THR A 754 -9.08 -66.67 16.46
N LYS A 755 -9.57 -65.49 16.84
CA LYS A 755 -9.85 -65.18 18.25
C LYS A 755 -10.96 -66.09 18.78
N GLU A 756 -11.96 -66.34 17.95
CA GLU A 756 -13.08 -67.25 18.20
C GLU A 756 -12.57 -68.70 18.37
N GLY A 757 -11.61 -69.11 17.53
CA GLY A 757 -10.96 -70.41 17.66
C GLY A 757 -10.18 -70.59 18.96
N ASP A 758 -9.53 -69.53 19.46
CA ASP A 758 -8.87 -69.59 20.78
C ASP A 758 -9.86 -69.73 21.93
N VAL A 759 -11.07 -69.17 21.81
CA VAL A 759 -12.15 -69.33 22.80
C VAL A 759 -12.62 -70.78 22.85
N TYR A 760 -12.72 -71.44 21.69
CA TYR A 760 -12.98 -72.89 21.63
C TYR A 760 -11.85 -73.67 22.32
N SER A 761 -10.59 -73.41 21.97
CA SER A 761 -9.44 -74.06 22.62
C SER A 761 -9.42 -73.85 24.14
N PHE A 762 -9.78 -72.65 24.60
CA PHE A 762 -9.91 -72.33 26.02
C PHE A 762 -11.02 -73.15 26.68
N ALA A 763 -12.18 -73.30 26.04
CA ALA A 763 -13.26 -74.15 26.55
C ALA A 763 -12.81 -75.60 26.71
N ILE A 764 -12.05 -76.14 25.76
CA ILE A 764 -11.46 -77.49 25.86
C ILE A 764 -10.50 -77.59 27.06
N ILE A 765 -9.62 -76.60 27.27
CA ILE A 765 -8.72 -76.57 28.43
C ILE A 765 -9.50 -76.47 29.76
N CYS A 766 -10.59 -75.71 29.80
CA CYS A 766 -11.48 -75.66 30.96
C CYS A 766 -12.09 -77.04 31.26
N CYS A 767 -12.50 -77.79 30.23
CA CYS A 767 -12.96 -79.17 30.39
C CYS A 767 -11.85 -80.07 30.95
N GLU A 768 -10.60 -79.95 30.48
CA GLU A 768 -9.47 -80.71 31.03
C GLU A 768 -9.24 -80.41 32.52
N LEU A 769 -9.41 -79.16 32.94
CA LEU A 769 -9.29 -78.77 34.35
C LEU A 769 -10.43 -79.30 35.22
N VAL A 770 -11.68 -79.20 34.75
CA VAL A 770 -12.87 -79.65 35.49
C VAL A 770 -12.87 -81.18 35.65
N ASN A 771 -12.60 -81.90 34.55
CA ASN A 771 -12.60 -83.36 34.54
C ASN A 771 -11.31 -83.96 35.11
N ARG A 772 -10.23 -83.15 35.24
CA ARG A 772 -8.91 -83.57 35.70
C ARG A 772 -8.25 -84.64 34.83
N GLU A 773 -8.66 -84.68 33.57
CA GLU A 773 -8.15 -85.60 32.58
C GLU A 773 -7.74 -84.83 31.33
N THR A 774 -6.76 -85.36 30.59
CA THR A 774 -6.38 -84.79 29.29
C THR A 774 -7.47 -85.02 28.25
N VAL A 775 -7.58 -84.16 27.22
CA VAL A 775 -8.66 -84.22 26.19
C VAL A 775 -8.91 -85.61 25.60
N TRP A 776 -7.90 -86.48 25.54
CA TRP A 776 -8.01 -87.84 25.04
C TRP A 776 -7.31 -88.85 25.97
N ASN A 777 -8.09 -89.58 26.78
CA ASN A 777 -7.64 -90.66 27.65
C ASN A 777 -7.91 -92.01 26.97
N GLY A 778 -6.91 -92.58 26.30
CA GLY A 778 -7.07 -93.79 25.45
C GLY A 778 -7.28 -95.11 26.20
N VAL A 779 -7.65 -95.07 27.48
CA VAL A 779 -7.78 -96.26 28.33
C VAL A 779 -9.23 -96.81 28.36
N GLU A 780 -10.22 -96.03 27.91
CA GLU A 780 -11.65 -96.45 27.93
C GLU A 780 -12.35 -96.43 26.55
N ARG A 781 -11.63 -96.22 25.44
CA ARG A 781 -12.20 -96.22 24.07
C ARG A 781 -11.39 -97.09 23.10
N GLU A 782 -12.07 -97.83 22.22
CA GLU A 782 -11.45 -98.74 21.23
C GLU A 782 -10.84 -98.04 20.00
N ASP A 783 -11.06 -96.73 19.81
CA ASP A 783 -10.55 -95.98 18.65
C ASP A 783 -9.26 -95.20 18.97
N ASP A 784 -8.21 -95.40 18.17
CA ASP A 784 -6.95 -94.65 18.23
C ASP A 784 -7.13 -93.23 17.64
N VAL A 785 -6.36 -92.24 18.13
CA VAL A 785 -6.41 -90.83 17.71
C VAL A 785 -6.18 -90.69 16.20
N ASP A 786 -5.43 -91.61 15.60
CA ASP A 786 -5.14 -91.62 14.17
C ASP A 786 -6.37 -91.92 13.29
N GLY A 787 -7.45 -92.51 13.84
CA GLY A 787 -8.71 -92.81 13.17
C GLY A 787 -9.77 -91.69 13.18
N LEU A 788 -9.55 -90.61 13.95
CA LEU A 788 -10.50 -89.49 14.12
C LEU A 788 -10.33 -88.32 13.13
N PHE A 789 -9.23 -88.30 12.36
CA PHE A 789 -8.83 -87.18 11.51
C PHE A 789 -8.38 -87.59 10.12
#